data_AF-A0AAR2KN36-F1
#
_entry.id   AF-A0AAR2KN36-F1
#
_cell.length_a   1.000
_cell.length_b   1.000
_cell.length_c   1.000
_cell.angle_alpha   90.00
_cell.angle_beta   90.00
_cell.angle_gamma   90.00
#
_symmetry.space_group_name_H-M   'P 1'
#
loop_
_entity.id
_entity.type
_entity.pdbx_description
1 polymer ?
#
loop_
_entity_poly.entity_id
_entity_poly.type
_entity_poly.pdbx_seq_one_letter_code
_entity_poly.pdbx_strand_id
1 'polypeptide(L)'
;MEERARSCLLRSRATLEQDIKASYLMDHMISDGVLTGVEEERVLSKPTRREQAAALLEVLLWKDNRAYISFYNALIRESYGDLASLLHNDLPQLSPEGEKSYSNGISPTVQAILSEGGVPQRPVVFVNRPALLNKVREKLYKLQNAVGWVTVFGMAGSGKSVLAAESVKDHTLIKECFPDGIHWLSVGQCERADLLVRLQSLCFRLEQSQVSEAPLRPPSSLEEAKERLRFLMLRRFPRALLILDDVWDSYTLRAFDIQCRVLLTTRNRSLTDSVSGRYLVPVESGLDEEKALEILALYVNGKLHNLPEQARSIVKECKGSPLVVSLIGALLREFPERWGYYLRQLQKKQFQRIRKSSSYDYEALDQAMDASLQVLKKEHRELYKDLSVLEKDVKVPAKVLSVLWGKELEDVEDVLQEFVNKSLLFRDCNQRPYLYYLHDLQLDFLTEQNRSQLQAYSKGLPTSVDVECLYWYRFLPHHMARAGLSKELYSLMFSLDWVKNKAQIMGSAHLINDYVEYGAILDQENSEVRLQFQEFLSLNGHQLEQRPFPDVVQLALSQPHSSEVYKQALLQAKERANRGQLYLDWVNKSNQESLSRLVLHPHQNSVYYACFSRDGSKIASCGASKTLRVFKSTSGEKLQEILAHDDEVLCCAFSPDDRHIATCSSDRKVKVWNVEKGTLLRVFEDEHEEQINHCQFTNTNRRVLLATCSNDKITNTKLWNLNKPTSQNTMFGHMEPVNHCCFSPDDTYLATSSNDGTLKLFEVQSANEWKSIDINSFFPDNDDETGVMVKCSTWSADGARIFCAAKNTVFLWDFEANKRMAECSGHLSWVPCVQFSPKGSLLLSSSDDQTIRLWETERVHTSSAVALKRDFDVVFNQDDITVVAADSKNRLQVPSGNILATLLGHTKTVHHCLFTEDGQTLITSSEDTTVRVWRWRTGECLVLKGHKEPVRKFHLVGFSSSSPALLSWSFDGTAKVWELSSGKKLQDLECHHGAVLSADISLDGQVFSTASADKTAKLWNMLNGSLLKICSRESKDSMDSFHGGWVTDLHFSPDNKVLVSTGGYIKWWSVERGEALQTFYTTGANLKRIHVSPDFKSFVTIDNIGILYILKQVEGGQL
;
A
#
# COMPACT_ATOMS: atom_id res chain seq x y z
N MET A 1 49.68 -1.62 -25.09
CA MET A 1 48.94 -2.76 -24.51
C MET A 1 49.13 -4.02 -25.33
N GLU A 2 48.86 -5.20 -24.77
CA GLU A 2 48.84 -6.50 -25.47
C GLU A 2 47.88 -6.49 -26.67
N GLU A 3 48.21 -7.29 -27.68
CA GLU A 3 47.47 -7.35 -28.94
C GLU A 3 46.02 -7.85 -28.77
N ARG A 4 45.79 -8.73 -27.80
CA ARG A 4 44.44 -9.20 -27.43
C ARG A 4 43.58 -8.07 -26.85
N ALA A 5 44.10 -7.35 -25.86
CA ALA A 5 43.42 -6.21 -25.24
C ALA A 5 43.12 -5.09 -26.26
N ARG A 6 44.09 -4.79 -27.15
CA ARG A 6 43.91 -3.82 -28.23
C ARG A 6 42.82 -4.23 -29.21
N SER A 7 42.81 -5.50 -29.60
CA SER A 7 41.80 -6.06 -30.51
C SER A 7 40.39 -6.07 -29.89
N CYS A 8 40.30 -6.33 -28.59
CA CYS A 8 39.05 -6.29 -27.83
C CYS A 8 38.46 -4.87 -27.81
N LEU A 9 39.26 -3.86 -27.44
CA LEU A 9 38.86 -2.44 -27.46
C LEU A 9 38.38 -1.99 -28.84
N LEU A 10 39.05 -2.43 -29.91
CA LEU A 10 38.64 -2.11 -31.28
C LEU A 10 37.32 -2.79 -31.67
N ARG A 11 37.09 -4.03 -31.24
CA ARG A 11 35.84 -4.78 -31.49
C ARG A 11 34.64 -4.14 -30.78
N SER A 12 34.82 -3.73 -29.54
CA SER A 12 33.77 -3.09 -28.73
C SER A 12 33.69 -1.58 -28.90
N ARG A 13 34.48 -0.98 -29.80
CA ARG A 13 34.59 0.48 -29.96
C ARG A 13 33.24 1.14 -30.23
N ALA A 14 32.44 0.60 -31.14
CA ALA A 14 31.15 1.20 -31.52
C ALA A 14 30.16 1.26 -30.34
N THR A 15 30.09 0.20 -29.53
CA THR A 15 29.24 0.14 -28.34
C THR A 15 29.76 1.04 -27.22
N LEU A 16 31.09 1.08 -27.02
CA LEU A 16 31.73 1.94 -26.03
C LEU A 16 31.54 3.44 -26.38
N GLU A 17 31.67 3.82 -27.65
CA GLU A 17 31.47 5.21 -28.09
C GLU A 17 30.04 5.71 -27.86
N GLN A 18 29.04 4.82 -27.96
CA GLN A 18 27.63 5.17 -27.79
C GLN A 18 27.26 5.39 -26.32
N ASP A 19 27.77 4.54 -25.44
CA ASP A 19 27.29 4.44 -24.06
C ASP A 19 28.23 5.05 -23.02
N ILE A 20 29.49 5.33 -23.35
CA ILE A 20 30.44 5.92 -22.41
C ILE A 20 30.25 7.45 -22.26
N LYS A 21 30.45 7.94 -21.04
CA LYS A 21 30.69 9.36 -20.75
C LYS A 21 32.13 9.50 -20.30
N ALA A 22 32.94 10.19 -21.11
CA ALA A 22 34.39 10.25 -20.91
C ALA A 22 34.78 10.97 -19.62
N SER A 23 34.08 12.05 -19.26
CA SER A 23 34.35 12.87 -18.06
C SER A 23 34.48 12.03 -16.79
N TYR A 24 33.53 11.12 -16.55
CA TYR A 24 33.49 10.31 -15.33
C TYR A 24 34.56 9.21 -15.27
N LEU A 25 34.96 8.67 -16.42
CA LEU A 25 36.03 7.66 -16.45
C LEU A 25 37.40 8.30 -16.30
N MET A 26 37.59 9.50 -16.85
CA MET A 26 38.87 10.20 -16.82
C MET A 26 39.30 10.53 -15.39
N ASP A 27 38.40 10.92 -14.48
CA ASP A 27 38.71 11.18 -13.07
C ASP A 27 39.45 9.99 -12.40
N HIS A 28 38.95 8.77 -12.60
CA HIS A 28 39.57 7.56 -12.06
C HIS A 28 40.91 7.27 -12.71
N MET A 29 41.01 7.47 -14.03
CA MET A 29 42.25 7.21 -14.77
C MET A 29 43.35 8.23 -14.46
N ILE A 30 42.99 9.47 -14.15
CA ILE A 30 43.91 10.51 -13.67
C ILE A 30 44.38 10.16 -12.26
N SER A 31 43.47 9.75 -11.37
CA SER A 31 43.82 9.31 -10.02
C SER A 31 44.75 8.09 -10.03
N ASP A 32 44.59 7.18 -11.00
CA ASP A 32 45.45 6.01 -11.17
C ASP A 32 46.82 6.35 -11.80
N GLY A 33 47.01 7.62 -12.21
CA GLY A 33 48.24 8.16 -12.82
C GLY A 33 48.44 7.76 -14.29
N VAL A 34 47.38 7.35 -14.98
CA VAL A 34 47.42 6.84 -16.36
C VAL A 34 47.18 7.96 -17.38
N LEU A 35 46.26 8.87 -17.07
CA LEU A 35 45.89 10.00 -17.90
C LEU A 35 46.51 11.30 -17.35
N THR A 36 46.92 12.19 -18.25
CA THR A 36 47.43 13.53 -17.88
C THR A 36 46.35 14.60 -18.04
N GLY A 37 46.43 15.70 -17.29
CA GLY A 37 45.45 16.81 -17.40
C GLY A 37 45.38 17.45 -18.79
N VAL A 38 46.47 17.39 -19.57
CA VAL A 38 46.48 17.87 -20.97
C VAL A 38 45.69 16.94 -21.89
N GLU A 39 45.72 15.62 -21.63
CA GLU A 39 44.91 14.64 -22.37
C GLU A 39 43.43 14.78 -22.03
N GLU A 40 43.11 15.08 -20.76
CA GLU A 40 41.75 15.38 -20.30
C GLU A 40 41.17 16.62 -21.01
N GLU A 41 41.88 17.75 -21.02
CA GLU A 41 41.46 18.96 -21.72
C GLU A 41 41.25 18.71 -23.23
N ARG A 42 42.11 17.90 -23.84
CA ARG A 42 41.97 17.52 -25.25
C ARG A 42 40.70 16.71 -25.51
N VAL A 43 40.33 15.81 -24.60
CA VAL A 43 39.07 15.06 -24.70
C VAL A 43 37.87 15.97 -24.48
N LEU A 44 37.89 16.80 -23.43
CA LEU A 44 36.80 17.74 -23.08
C LEU A 44 36.60 18.85 -24.12
N SER A 45 37.61 19.16 -24.94
CA SER A 45 37.48 20.11 -26.05
C SER A 45 36.51 19.67 -27.16
N LYS A 46 36.05 18.41 -27.15
CA LYS A 46 35.10 17.87 -28.13
C LYS A 46 33.65 18.20 -27.75
N PRO A 47 32.81 18.61 -28.71
CA PRO A 47 31.47 19.12 -28.45
C PRO A 47 30.44 18.04 -28.08
N THR A 48 30.58 16.81 -28.60
CA THR A 48 29.59 15.75 -28.37
C THR A 48 30.13 14.63 -27.51
N ARG A 49 29.28 14.03 -26.66
CA ARG A 49 29.63 12.87 -25.81
C ARG A 49 30.29 11.74 -26.60
N ARG A 50 29.77 11.44 -27.79
CA ARG A 50 30.29 10.38 -28.65
C ARG A 50 31.70 10.70 -29.15
N GLU A 51 31.95 11.96 -29.51
CA GLU A 51 33.30 12.41 -29.91
C GLU A 51 34.27 12.46 -28.74
N GLN A 52 33.81 12.82 -27.54
CA GLN A 52 34.61 12.74 -26.31
C GLN A 52 34.98 11.29 -25.99
N ALA A 53 34.01 10.37 -26.04
CA ALA A 53 34.26 8.94 -25.84
C ALA A 53 35.22 8.37 -26.90
N ALA A 54 35.03 8.72 -28.17
CA ALA A 54 35.93 8.34 -29.25
C ALA A 54 37.35 8.89 -29.03
N ALA A 55 37.49 10.15 -28.61
CA ALA A 55 38.78 10.76 -28.31
C ALA A 55 39.49 10.08 -27.12
N LEU A 56 38.74 9.70 -26.07
CA LEU A 56 39.29 8.95 -24.93
C LEU A 56 39.77 7.56 -25.35
N LEU A 57 38.98 6.84 -26.17
CA LEU A 57 39.35 5.52 -26.69
C LEU A 57 40.58 5.59 -27.61
N GLU A 58 40.69 6.63 -28.43
CA GLU A 58 41.90 6.91 -29.21
C GLU A 58 43.12 7.07 -28.32
N VAL A 59 43.05 7.89 -27.25
CA VAL A 59 44.15 8.06 -26.29
C VAL A 59 44.53 6.72 -25.63
N LEU A 60 43.53 5.92 -25.25
CA LEU A 60 43.74 4.60 -24.65
C LEU A 60 44.52 3.64 -25.54
N LEU A 61 44.24 3.61 -26.86
CA LEU A 61 44.90 2.71 -27.81
C LEU A 61 46.43 2.90 -27.89
N TRP A 62 46.94 4.07 -27.51
CA TRP A 62 48.38 4.38 -27.48
C TRP A 62 49.05 4.10 -26.12
N LYS A 63 48.31 3.63 -25.11
CA LYS A 63 48.81 3.41 -23.75
C LYS A 63 49.13 1.93 -23.44
N ASP A 64 49.64 1.68 -22.25
CA ASP A 64 50.13 0.37 -21.78
C ASP A 64 49.01 -0.53 -21.22
N ASN A 65 49.35 -1.74 -20.74
CA ASN A 65 48.38 -2.67 -20.15
C ASN A 65 47.71 -2.10 -18.89
N ARG A 66 48.44 -1.27 -18.13
CA ARG A 66 47.93 -0.60 -16.95
C ARG A 66 46.79 0.34 -17.29
N ALA A 67 46.87 1.04 -18.43
CA ALA A 67 45.79 1.91 -18.89
C ALA A 67 44.51 1.14 -19.23
N TYR A 68 44.63 -0.03 -19.87
CA TYR A 68 43.48 -0.89 -20.18
C TYR A 68 42.76 -1.34 -18.91
N ILE A 69 43.52 -1.76 -17.90
CA ILE A 69 42.98 -2.24 -16.62
C ILE A 69 42.38 -1.09 -15.82
N SER A 70 43.02 0.08 -15.82
CA SER A 70 42.47 1.29 -15.18
C SER A 70 41.14 1.71 -15.83
N PHE A 71 41.04 1.67 -17.16
CA PHE A 71 39.79 1.94 -17.88
C PHE A 71 38.70 0.90 -17.59
N TYR A 72 39.04 -0.39 -17.59
CA TYR A 72 38.12 -1.46 -17.19
C TYR A 72 37.60 -1.28 -15.75
N ASN A 73 38.50 -0.96 -14.81
CA ASN A 73 38.13 -0.69 -13.43
C ASN A 73 37.28 0.58 -13.30
N ALA A 74 37.56 1.62 -14.08
CA ALA A 74 36.75 2.83 -14.14
C ALA A 74 35.33 2.54 -14.65
N LEU A 75 35.19 1.65 -15.64
CA LEU A 75 33.88 1.20 -16.13
C LEU A 75 33.10 0.48 -15.02
N ILE A 76 33.73 -0.43 -14.28
CA ILE A 76 33.07 -1.09 -13.14
C ILE A 76 32.71 -0.08 -12.05
N ARG A 77 33.63 0.85 -11.72
CA ARG A 77 33.39 1.89 -10.72
C ARG A 77 32.20 2.75 -11.11
N GLU A 78 32.05 3.11 -12.38
CA GLU A 78 30.93 3.93 -12.88
C GLU A 78 29.70 3.10 -13.29
N SER A 79 29.56 1.85 -12.80
CA SER A 79 28.40 0.95 -13.00
C SER A 79 28.13 0.53 -14.45
N TYR A 80 29.14 0.59 -15.33
CA TYR A 80 29.06 0.07 -16.69
C TYR A 80 29.24 -1.46 -16.74
N GLY A 81 28.41 -2.21 -16.01
CA GLY A 81 28.53 -3.67 -15.88
C GLY A 81 28.51 -4.39 -17.23
N ASP A 82 27.56 -4.04 -18.09
CA ASP A 82 27.42 -4.65 -19.41
C ASP A 82 28.63 -4.37 -20.31
N LEU A 83 29.12 -3.13 -20.34
CA LEU A 83 30.31 -2.76 -21.13
C LEU A 83 31.59 -3.35 -20.54
N ALA A 84 31.70 -3.43 -19.22
CA ALA A 84 32.82 -4.07 -18.56
C ALA A 84 32.83 -5.57 -18.87
N SER A 85 31.67 -6.24 -18.92
CA SER A 85 31.58 -7.67 -19.28
C SER A 85 32.19 -7.96 -20.66
N LEU A 86 32.06 -7.05 -21.62
CA LEU A 86 32.64 -7.16 -22.95
C LEU A 86 34.17 -7.15 -22.94
N LEU A 87 34.77 -6.46 -21.97
CA LEU A 87 36.22 -6.30 -21.81
C LEU A 87 36.84 -7.32 -20.83
N HIS A 88 36.02 -8.05 -20.07
CA HIS A 88 36.47 -8.92 -18.98
C HIS A 88 37.29 -10.13 -19.46
N ASN A 89 36.90 -10.74 -20.58
CA ASN A 89 37.51 -11.98 -21.07
C ASN A 89 38.94 -11.79 -21.59
N ASP A 90 39.33 -10.56 -21.94
CA ASP A 90 40.61 -10.23 -22.59
C ASP A 90 41.54 -9.36 -21.71
N LEU A 91 41.39 -9.43 -20.38
CA LEU A 91 42.24 -8.71 -19.43
C LEU A 91 43.71 -9.20 -19.49
N PRO A 92 44.70 -8.29 -19.62
CA PRO A 92 46.13 -8.66 -19.60
C PRO A 92 46.56 -9.27 -18.26
N GLN A 93 47.46 -10.26 -18.28
CA GLN A 93 48.05 -10.82 -17.05
C GLN A 93 49.10 -9.86 -16.46
N LEU A 94 48.90 -9.41 -15.22
CA LEU A 94 49.89 -8.62 -14.47
C LEU A 94 50.79 -9.52 -13.61
N SER A 95 52.05 -9.10 -13.45
CA SER A 95 53.00 -9.67 -12.49
C SER A 95 52.56 -9.40 -11.03
N PRO A 96 53.06 -10.17 -10.03
CA PRO A 96 52.67 -10.04 -8.61
C PRO A 96 52.96 -8.66 -7.98
N GLU A 97 53.76 -7.82 -8.63
CA GLU A 97 54.01 -6.44 -8.21
C GLU A 97 52.90 -5.47 -8.66
N GLY A 98 52.10 -5.84 -9.67
CA GLY A 98 50.90 -5.12 -10.10
C GLY A 98 49.72 -5.27 -9.14
N GLU A 99 49.71 -6.31 -8.30
CA GLU A 99 48.73 -6.44 -7.21
C GLU A 99 48.92 -5.35 -6.13
N LYS A 100 50.10 -4.72 -6.03
CA LYS A 100 50.30 -3.56 -5.16
C LYS A 100 49.69 -2.26 -5.70
N SER A 101 49.22 -2.26 -6.96
CA SER A 101 48.45 -1.13 -7.51
C SER A 101 46.97 -1.15 -7.10
N TYR A 102 46.50 -2.21 -6.43
CA TYR A 102 45.25 -2.20 -5.67
C TYR A 102 45.43 -1.44 -4.36
N SER A 103 45.76 -0.15 -4.42
CA SER A 103 45.91 0.73 -3.25
C SER A 103 44.63 0.87 -2.41
N ASN A 104 43.51 0.30 -2.85
CA ASN A 104 42.21 0.36 -2.20
C ASN A 104 41.61 -0.97 -1.73
N GLY A 105 42.27 -2.12 -1.91
CA GLY A 105 41.84 -3.39 -1.32
C GLY A 105 40.48 -3.97 -1.77
N ILE A 106 39.89 -3.46 -2.87
CA ILE A 106 38.57 -3.90 -3.36
C ILE A 106 38.73 -4.71 -4.64
N SER A 107 38.26 -5.96 -4.63
CA SER A 107 38.18 -6.81 -5.83
C SER A 107 37.05 -6.34 -6.77
N PRO A 108 37.20 -6.45 -8.11
CA PRO A 108 36.17 -6.02 -9.08
C PRO A 108 34.82 -6.73 -8.89
N THR A 109 34.82 -7.99 -8.46
CA THR A 109 33.61 -8.75 -8.09
C THR A 109 32.86 -8.16 -6.90
N VAL A 110 33.57 -7.70 -5.88
CA VAL A 110 32.97 -7.01 -4.72
C VAL A 110 32.36 -5.69 -5.15
N GLN A 111 33.04 -4.95 -6.03
CA GLN A 111 32.52 -3.68 -6.52
C GLN A 111 31.21 -3.87 -7.31
N ALA A 112 31.11 -4.93 -8.13
CA ALA A 112 29.88 -5.27 -8.85
C ALA A 112 28.71 -5.57 -7.91
N ILE A 113 28.92 -6.41 -6.90
CA ILE A 113 27.91 -6.75 -5.87
C ILE A 113 27.45 -5.48 -5.13
N LEU A 114 28.38 -4.59 -4.79
CA LEU A 114 28.07 -3.34 -4.09
C LEU A 114 27.29 -2.35 -4.97
N SER A 115 27.60 -2.28 -6.27
CA SER A 115 26.85 -1.44 -7.22
C SER A 115 25.44 -1.97 -7.47
N GLU A 116 25.27 -3.28 -7.65
CA GLU A 116 23.94 -3.92 -7.76
C GLU A 116 23.11 -3.68 -6.49
N GLY A 117 23.79 -3.70 -5.34
CA GLY A 117 23.21 -3.41 -4.04
C GLY A 117 22.75 -1.98 -3.80
N GLY A 118 23.17 -1.03 -4.64
CA GLY A 118 22.90 0.39 -4.45
C GLY A 118 23.74 1.04 -3.34
N VAL A 119 24.90 0.45 -2.98
CA VAL A 119 25.76 1.00 -1.92
C VAL A 119 26.43 2.28 -2.40
N PRO A 120 26.41 3.38 -1.62
CA PRO A 120 27.05 4.63 -2.01
C PRO A 120 28.57 4.49 -2.24
N GLN A 121 29.06 5.22 -3.25
CA GLN A 121 30.48 5.30 -3.54
C GLN A 121 31.24 6.11 -2.48
N ARG A 122 32.57 6.03 -2.51
CA ARG A 122 33.38 6.85 -1.61
C ARG A 122 33.21 8.34 -1.97
N PRO A 123 33.22 9.25 -0.99
CA PRO A 123 33.25 10.68 -1.26
C PRO A 123 34.54 11.05 -2.03
N VAL A 124 34.51 12.21 -2.71
CA VAL A 124 35.62 12.73 -3.53
C VAL A 124 36.97 12.68 -2.82
N VAL A 125 36.97 13.03 -1.52
CA VAL A 125 38.11 12.84 -0.63
C VAL A 125 37.67 11.98 0.54
N PHE A 126 38.41 10.89 0.77
CA PHE A 126 38.10 9.90 1.79
C PHE A 126 39.31 9.65 2.69
N VAL A 127 39.07 9.61 4.00
CA VAL A 127 40.07 9.28 5.01
C VAL A 127 39.60 8.08 5.82
N ASN A 128 40.49 7.08 5.97
CA ASN A 128 40.14 5.82 6.62
C ASN A 128 40.11 5.94 8.16
N ARG A 129 39.10 5.31 8.79
CA ARG A 129 38.90 5.24 10.25
C ARG A 129 38.94 3.78 10.74
N PRO A 130 40.12 3.14 10.80
CA PRO A 130 40.24 1.70 10.98
C PRO A 130 39.66 1.21 12.31
N ALA A 131 39.78 1.97 13.41
CA ALA A 131 39.30 1.56 14.72
C ALA A 131 37.76 1.39 14.77
N LEU A 132 37.00 2.33 14.21
CA LEU A 132 35.53 2.23 14.16
C LEU A 132 35.07 1.23 13.11
N LEU A 133 35.76 1.17 11.98
CA LEU A 133 35.47 0.26 10.88
C LEU A 133 35.65 -1.20 11.30
N ASN A 134 36.72 -1.52 12.02
CA ASN A 134 36.95 -2.86 12.58
C ASN A 134 35.87 -3.22 13.62
N LYS A 135 35.45 -2.27 14.47
CA LYS A 135 34.34 -2.49 15.43
C LYS A 135 33.04 -2.86 14.71
N VAL A 136 32.68 -2.17 13.62
CA VAL A 136 31.46 -2.51 12.85
C VAL A 136 31.60 -3.87 12.18
N ARG A 137 32.76 -4.15 11.55
CA ARG A 137 33.02 -5.46 10.92
C ARG A 137 32.94 -6.60 11.92
N GLU A 138 33.54 -6.46 13.11
CA GLU A 138 33.44 -7.46 14.18
C GLU A 138 31.98 -7.75 14.58
N LYS A 139 31.11 -6.72 14.63
CA LYS A 139 29.69 -6.94 14.93
C LYS A 139 28.95 -7.61 13.76
N LEU A 140 29.28 -7.26 12.52
CA LEU A 140 28.73 -7.92 11.33
C LEU A 140 29.15 -9.40 11.27
N TYR A 141 30.41 -9.71 11.58
CA TYR A 141 30.91 -11.08 11.68
C TYR A 141 30.20 -11.90 12.77
N LYS A 142 29.63 -11.27 13.82
CA LYS A 142 28.85 -11.98 14.83
C LYS A 142 27.44 -12.34 14.36
N LEU A 143 26.93 -11.72 13.30
CA LEU A 143 25.63 -12.08 12.74
C LEU A 143 25.71 -13.42 12.00
N GLN A 144 26.78 -13.70 11.23
CA GLN A 144 26.93 -14.92 10.40
C GLN A 144 25.60 -15.39 9.79
N ASN A 145 25.06 -16.51 10.28
CA ASN A 145 23.79 -17.09 9.84
C ASN A 145 22.57 -16.66 10.68
N ALA A 146 22.76 -16.00 11.81
CA ALA A 146 21.67 -15.53 12.67
C ALA A 146 21.04 -14.22 12.15
N VAL A 147 19.74 -14.07 12.37
CA VAL A 147 19.04 -12.80 12.20
C VAL A 147 19.46 -11.83 13.31
N GLY A 148 19.58 -10.55 12.99
CA GLY A 148 20.01 -9.57 13.98
C GLY A 148 20.36 -8.21 13.39
N TRP A 149 20.60 -7.28 14.31
CA TRP A 149 20.69 -5.85 14.01
C TRP A 149 22.05 -5.31 14.45
N VAL A 150 22.75 -4.62 13.55
CA VAL A 150 23.93 -3.83 13.89
C VAL A 150 23.59 -2.37 13.71
N THR A 151 23.83 -1.56 14.74
CA THR A 151 23.38 -0.18 14.80
C THR A 151 24.54 0.77 14.97
N VAL A 152 24.74 1.62 13.97
CA VAL A 152 25.72 2.69 13.96
C VAL A 152 25.00 4.00 14.28
N PHE A 153 25.23 4.55 15.47
CA PHE A 153 24.53 5.77 15.91
C PHE A 153 25.48 6.90 16.31
N GLY A 154 25.05 8.15 16.11
CA GLY A 154 25.86 9.34 16.36
C GLY A 154 25.29 10.62 15.74
N MET A 155 25.92 11.77 16.00
CA MET A 155 25.44 13.09 15.57
C MET A 155 25.27 13.22 14.04
N ALA A 156 24.41 14.15 13.60
CA ALA A 156 24.25 14.45 12.17
C ALA A 156 25.60 14.85 11.55
N GLY A 157 25.86 14.47 10.30
CA GLY A 157 27.11 14.81 9.62
C GLY A 157 28.39 14.13 10.12
N SER A 158 28.36 13.27 11.16
CA SER A 158 29.57 12.63 11.71
C SER A 158 30.24 11.57 10.80
N GLY A 159 29.58 11.21 9.69
CA GLY A 159 30.07 10.24 8.70
C GLY A 159 29.54 8.82 8.86
N LYS A 160 28.40 8.62 9.54
CA LYS A 160 27.80 7.29 9.79
C LYS A 160 27.53 6.49 8.51
N SER A 161 26.89 7.11 7.52
CA SER A 161 26.54 6.47 6.24
C SER A 161 27.79 6.05 5.47
N VAL A 162 28.82 6.92 5.44
CA VAL A 162 30.12 6.61 4.84
C VAL A 162 30.79 5.44 5.57
N LEU A 163 30.71 5.41 6.90
CA LEU A 163 31.27 4.34 7.71
C LEU A 163 30.55 3.00 7.47
N ALA A 164 29.22 3.01 7.36
CA ALA A 164 28.44 1.83 7.02
C ALA A 164 28.79 1.30 5.63
N ALA A 165 28.85 2.17 4.62
CA ALA A 165 29.22 1.79 3.25
C ALA A 165 30.66 1.25 3.15
N GLU A 166 31.60 1.78 3.94
CA GLU A 166 32.98 1.29 3.96
C GLU A 166 33.15 -0.02 4.75
N SER A 167 32.30 -0.25 5.77
CA SER A 167 32.35 -1.47 6.57
C SER A 167 32.10 -2.72 5.72
N VAL A 168 31.26 -2.61 4.69
CA VAL A 168 30.90 -3.71 3.78
C VAL A 168 31.80 -3.85 2.56
N LYS A 169 32.74 -2.93 2.33
CA LYS A 169 33.76 -2.99 1.25
C LYS A 169 34.93 -3.93 1.61
N ASP A 170 34.60 -5.15 2.05
CA ASP A 170 35.56 -6.19 2.43
C ASP A 170 35.21 -7.50 1.73
N HIS A 171 36.15 -8.02 0.94
CA HIS A 171 35.97 -9.25 0.17
C HIS A 171 35.71 -10.46 1.07
N THR A 172 36.40 -10.53 2.21
CA THR A 172 36.28 -11.64 3.15
C THR A 172 34.88 -11.66 3.78
N LEU A 173 34.41 -10.50 4.24
CA LEU A 173 33.10 -10.34 4.86
C LEU A 173 31.96 -10.72 3.91
N ILE A 174 31.98 -10.24 2.67
CA ILE A 174 30.92 -10.55 1.69
C ILE A 174 30.92 -12.04 1.37
N LYS A 175 32.08 -12.64 1.10
CA LYS A 175 32.16 -14.04 0.70
C LYS A 175 31.73 -15.00 1.82
N GLU A 176 32.11 -14.71 3.06
CA GLU A 176 31.84 -15.59 4.20
C GLU A 176 30.48 -15.34 4.83
N CYS A 177 30.10 -14.08 5.05
CA CYS A 177 28.88 -13.72 5.78
C CYS A 177 27.70 -13.38 4.87
N PHE A 178 27.93 -12.74 3.72
CA PHE A 178 26.86 -12.18 2.88
C PHE A 178 26.98 -12.51 1.38
N PRO A 179 27.04 -13.80 1.00
CA PRO A 179 27.29 -14.19 -0.39
C PRO A 179 26.12 -13.90 -1.33
N ASP A 180 24.91 -13.74 -0.81
CA ASP A 180 23.71 -13.44 -1.61
C ASP A 180 23.56 -11.92 -1.89
N GLY A 181 24.53 -11.12 -1.47
CA GLY A 181 24.61 -9.69 -1.77
C GLY A 181 24.27 -8.77 -0.60
N ILE A 182 24.34 -7.47 -0.89
CA ILE A 182 24.09 -6.39 0.06
C ILE A 182 23.07 -5.46 -0.60
N HIS A 183 22.05 -5.00 0.13
CA HIS A 183 21.05 -4.08 -0.38
C HIS A 183 20.99 -2.82 0.46
N TRP A 184 21.14 -1.65 -0.17
CA TRP A 184 21.11 -0.36 0.49
C TRP A 184 19.80 0.38 0.25
N LEU A 185 19.20 0.89 1.33
CA LEU A 185 18.00 1.71 1.28
C LEU A 185 18.20 2.99 2.11
N SER A 186 17.97 4.15 1.48
CA SER A 186 17.95 5.44 2.16
C SER A 186 16.55 5.71 2.74
N VAL A 187 16.46 5.78 4.08
CA VAL A 187 15.21 5.77 4.84
C VAL A 187 14.96 7.05 5.64
N GLY A 188 15.75 8.14 5.53
CA GLY A 188 15.59 9.41 6.27
C GLY A 188 14.15 9.90 6.56
N GLN A 189 13.94 10.81 7.51
CA GLN A 189 12.63 11.12 8.14
C GLN A 189 11.44 11.00 7.17
N CYS A 190 10.57 10.01 7.39
CA CYS A 190 9.52 9.64 6.44
C CYS A 190 8.17 9.37 7.11
N GLU A 191 7.11 9.75 6.41
CA GLU A 191 5.74 9.37 6.76
C GLU A 191 5.41 7.97 6.19
N ARG A 192 4.24 7.43 6.54
CA ARG A 192 3.83 6.06 6.16
C ARG A 192 3.75 5.87 4.64
N ALA A 193 3.25 6.86 3.90
CA ALA A 193 3.17 6.82 2.44
C ALA A 193 4.56 6.83 1.78
N ASP A 194 5.48 7.64 2.29
CA ASP A 194 6.86 7.68 1.79
C ASP A 194 7.62 6.37 2.03
N LEU A 195 7.38 5.76 3.19
CA LEU A 195 7.95 4.47 3.53
C LEU A 195 7.46 3.37 2.58
N LEU A 196 6.18 3.38 2.22
CA LEU A 196 5.61 2.45 1.24
C LEU A 196 6.32 2.57 -0.11
N VAL A 197 6.51 3.80 -0.62
CA VAL A 197 7.22 4.04 -1.89
C VAL A 197 8.65 3.52 -1.85
N ARG A 198 9.36 3.72 -0.73
CA ARG A 198 10.73 3.21 -0.53
C ARG A 198 10.78 1.69 -0.54
N LEU A 199 9.80 1.03 0.08
CA LEU A 199 9.66 -0.42 0.06
C LEU A 199 9.26 -0.94 -1.33
N GLN A 200 8.35 -0.28 -2.04
CA GLN A 200 8.00 -0.61 -3.42
C GLN A 200 9.25 -0.55 -4.32
N SER A 201 10.06 0.51 -4.19
CA SER A 201 11.33 0.64 -4.93
C SER A 201 12.33 -0.47 -4.59
N LEU A 202 12.42 -0.87 -3.33
CA LEU A 202 13.27 -1.97 -2.90
C LEU A 202 12.80 -3.32 -3.47
N CYS A 203 11.51 -3.64 -3.33
CA CYS A 203 10.91 -4.85 -3.89
C CYS A 203 11.14 -4.92 -5.39
N PHE A 204 10.89 -3.82 -6.11
CA PHE A 204 11.12 -3.73 -7.55
C PHE A 204 12.60 -3.99 -7.90
N ARG A 205 13.56 -3.40 -7.17
CA ARG A 205 14.99 -3.62 -7.40
C ARG A 205 15.39 -5.10 -7.18
N LEU A 206 14.85 -5.73 -6.15
CA LEU A 206 15.10 -7.15 -5.86
C LEU A 206 14.51 -8.07 -6.92
N GLU A 207 13.41 -7.65 -7.57
CA GLU A 207 12.70 -8.40 -8.60
C GLU A 207 13.27 -8.20 -10.01
N GLN A 208 13.81 -7.02 -10.33
CA GLN A 208 14.40 -6.67 -11.64
C GLN A 208 15.47 -7.65 -12.15
N SER A 209 16.12 -8.39 -11.25
CA SER A 209 17.05 -9.47 -11.60
C SER A 209 16.37 -10.71 -12.24
N GLN A 210 15.07 -10.65 -12.55
CA GLN A 210 14.31 -11.69 -13.26
C GLN A 210 14.13 -11.32 -14.74
N VAL A 211 14.48 -12.24 -15.64
CA VAL A 211 14.30 -12.13 -17.10
C VAL A 211 13.15 -13.04 -17.61
N SER A 212 12.17 -13.45 -16.79
CA SER A 212 11.12 -14.36 -17.31
C SER A 212 9.71 -14.34 -16.72
N GLU A 213 9.41 -13.52 -15.71
CA GLU A 213 8.01 -13.38 -15.26
C GLU A 213 7.57 -11.93 -15.46
N ALA A 214 6.33 -11.73 -15.91
CA ALA A 214 5.76 -10.42 -16.23
C ALA A 214 5.96 -9.41 -15.08
N PRO A 215 5.98 -8.09 -15.35
CA PRO A 215 6.23 -7.08 -14.33
C PRO A 215 5.18 -7.20 -13.20
N LEU A 216 5.62 -7.76 -12.07
CA LEU A 216 4.81 -7.94 -10.88
C LEU A 216 4.42 -6.56 -10.31
N ARG A 217 3.20 -6.47 -9.76
CA ARG A 217 2.66 -5.22 -9.22
C ARG A 217 3.52 -4.67 -8.07
N PRO A 218 3.65 -3.34 -7.93
CA PRO A 218 4.15 -2.77 -6.69
C PRO A 218 3.16 -3.07 -5.54
N PRO A 219 3.64 -3.37 -4.33
CA PRO A 219 2.77 -3.61 -3.17
C PRO A 219 1.97 -2.35 -2.81
N SER A 220 0.67 -2.47 -2.52
CA SER A 220 -0.21 -1.32 -2.28
C SER A 220 -0.29 -0.89 -0.81
N SER A 221 0.02 -1.81 0.10
CA SER A 221 0.06 -1.57 1.55
C SER A 221 1.44 -1.84 2.11
N LEU A 222 1.71 -1.26 3.28
CA LEU A 222 2.98 -1.47 3.97
C LEU A 222 3.13 -2.94 4.41
N GLU A 223 2.02 -3.55 4.81
CA GLU A 223 1.93 -4.94 5.24
C GLU A 223 2.22 -5.91 4.08
N GLU A 224 1.61 -5.68 2.90
CA GLU A 224 1.93 -6.45 1.69
C GLU A 224 3.40 -6.27 1.31
N ALA A 225 3.90 -5.02 1.33
CA ALA A 225 5.30 -4.74 1.01
C ALA A 225 6.26 -5.46 1.96
N LYS A 226 5.94 -5.47 3.26
CA LYS A 226 6.70 -6.17 4.30
C LYS A 226 6.72 -7.67 4.04
N GLU A 227 5.57 -8.31 3.82
CA GLU A 227 5.53 -9.76 3.60
C GLU A 227 6.15 -10.17 2.27
N ARG A 228 6.00 -9.35 1.22
CA ARG A 228 6.67 -9.57 -0.06
C ARG A 228 8.18 -9.47 0.07
N LEU A 229 8.67 -8.45 0.79
CA LEU A 229 10.09 -8.30 1.09
C LEU A 229 10.61 -9.45 1.94
N ARG A 230 9.83 -9.91 2.93
CA ARG A 230 10.14 -11.09 3.75
C ARG A 230 10.29 -12.34 2.89
N PHE A 231 9.35 -12.57 1.97
CA PHE A 231 9.43 -13.68 1.02
C PHE A 231 10.70 -13.62 0.16
N LEU A 232 10.99 -12.46 -0.44
CA LEU A 232 12.18 -12.27 -1.27
C LEU A 232 13.47 -12.50 -0.47
N MET A 233 13.57 -11.92 0.73
CA MET A 233 14.77 -12.02 1.56
C MET A 233 14.95 -13.43 2.14
N LEU A 234 13.89 -14.15 2.51
CA LEU A 234 14.02 -15.51 3.06
C LEU A 234 14.19 -16.59 1.99
N ARG A 235 13.52 -16.47 0.84
CA ARG A 235 13.53 -17.51 -0.20
C ARG A 235 14.61 -17.29 -1.25
N ARG A 236 14.87 -16.03 -1.65
CA ARG A 236 15.76 -15.70 -2.76
C ARG A 236 17.13 -15.22 -2.29
N PHE A 237 17.17 -14.41 -1.23
CA PHE A 237 18.39 -13.81 -0.70
C PHE A 237 18.63 -14.16 0.78
N PRO A 238 18.62 -15.46 1.17
CA PRO A 238 18.59 -15.90 2.58
C PRO A 238 19.79 -15.43 3.41
N ARG A 239 20.92 -15.14 2.77
CA ARG A 239 22.15 -14.62 3.39
C ARG A 239 22.51 -13.21 2.90
N ALA A 240 21.56 -12.40 2.44
CA ALA A 240 21.84 -11.00 2.14
C ALA A 240 21.85 -10.11 3.40
N LEU A 241 22.53 -8.97 3.28
CA LEU A 241 22.54 -7.90 4.27
C LEU A 241 21.69 -6.72 3.79
N LEU A 242 20.71 -6.29 4.60
CA LEU A 242 19.94 -5.07 4.34
C LEU A 242 20.55 -3.90 5.11
N ILE A 243 20.84 -2.80 4.43
CA ILE A 243 21.38 -1.58 5.04
C ILE A 243 20.31 -0.49 5.00
N LEU A 244 19.91 -0.01 6.19
CA LEU A 244 18.92 1.06 6.36
C LEU A 244 19.62 2.35 6.80
N ASP A 245 19.62 3.36 5.95
CA ASP A 245 20.32 4.62 6.20
C ASP A 245 19.40 5.71 6.76
N ASP A 246 19.85 6.34 7.86
CA ASP A 246 19.22 7.41 8.63
C ASP A 246 17.78 7.11 9.10
N VAL A 247 17.60 6.08 9.92
CA VAL A 247 16.27 5.75 10.49
C VAL A 247 15.93 6.66 11.67
N TRP A 248 14.73 7.25 11.68
CA TRP A 248 14.27 8.22 12.69
C TRP A 248 13.23 7.68 13.69
N ASP A 249 12.37 6.75 13.26
CA ASP A 249 11.19 6.31 14.01
C ASP A 249 11.17 4.79 14.22
N SER A 250 10.65 4.34 15.38
CA SER A 250 10.54 2.90 15.68
C SER A 250 9.52 2.21 14.77
N TYR A 251 8.52 2.96 14.31
CA TYR A 251 7.50 2.47 13.39
C TYR A 251 8.12 2.00 12.07
N THR A 252 8.98 2.84 11.47
CA THR A 252 9.71 2.51 10.23
C THR A 252 10.57 1.27 10.40
N LEU A 253 11.18 1.12 11.58
CA LEU A 253 11.98 -0.05 11.92
C LEU A 253 11.14 -1.35 11.99
N ARG A 254 9.90 -1.30 12.52
CA ARG A 254 8.97 -2.45 12.54
C ARG A 254 8.57 -2.94 11.15
N ALA A 255 8.54 -2.06 10.15
CA ALA A 255 8.27 -2.42 8.76
C ALA A 255 9.37 -3.31 8.15
N PHE A 256 10.61 -3.14 8.60
CA PHE A 256 11.78 -3.94 8.17
C PHE A 256 12.09 -5.11 9.12
N ASP A 257 11.25 -5.37 10.11
CA ASP A 257 11.36 -6.57 10.94
C ASP A 257 10.81 -7.79 10.19
N ILE A 258 11.61 -8.27 9.23
CA ILE A 258 11.31 -9.36 8.29
C ILE A 258 12.19 -10.59 8.51
N GLN A 259 12.77 -10.73 9.71
CA GLN A 259 13.72 -11.80 10.05
C GLN A 259 14.95 -11.83 9.12
N CYS A 260 15.52 -10.67 8.82
CA CYS A 260 16.75 -10.55 8.03
C CYS A 260 17.92 -9.99 8.86
N ARG A 261 19.09 -9.90 8.24
CA ARG A 261 20.28 -9.25 8.82
C ARG A 261 20.26 -7.79 8.42
N VAL A 262 20.27 -6.90 9.41
CA VAL A 262 20.13 -5.46 9.17
C VAL A 262 21.30 -4.68 9.76
N LEU A 263 21.92 -3.84 8.93
CA LEU A 263 22.82 -2.78 9.37
C LEU A 263 22.07 -1.45 9.29
N LEU A 264 21.90 -0.76 10.41
CA LEU A 264 21.17 0.51 10.45
C LEU A 264 22.08 1.66 10.88
N THR A 265 21.88 2.82 10.25
CA THR A 265 22.46 4.08 10.70
C THR A 265 21.35 4.96 11.28
N THR A 266 21.61 5.61 12.42
CA THR A 266 20.61 6.47 13.06
C THR A 266 21.25 7.57 13.90
N ARG A 267 20.48 8.61 14.21
CA ARG A 267 20.83 9.63 15.21
C ARG A 267 20.36 9.23 16.61
N ASN A 268 19.34 8.37 16.70
CA ASN A 268 18.69 8.03 17.95
C ASN A 268 18.97 6.58 18.37
N ARG A 269 19.63 6.41 19.52
CA ARG A 269 19.98 5.10 20.08
C ARG A 269 18.76 4.28 20.47
N SER A 270 17.70 4.91 20.98
CA SER A 270 16.54 4.21 21.58
C SER A 270 15.68 3.47 20.57
N LEU A 271 15.83 3.75 19.28
CA LEU A 271 15.04 3.11 18.21
C LEU A 271 15.17 1.59 18.16
N THR A 272 16.28 1.07 18.65
CA THR A 272 16.56 -0.38 18.64
C THR A 272 16.07 -1.10 19.88
N ASP A 273 15.48 -0.39 20.85
CA ASP A 273 14.92 -1.03 22.04
C ASP A 273 13.72 -1.93 21.68
N SER A 274 13.08 -1.68 20.55
CA SER A 274 11.93 -2.44 20.04
C SER A 274 12.30 -3.76 19.34
N VAL A 275 13.59 -4.08 19.13
CA VAL A 275 13.98 -5.27 18.35
C VAL A 275 15.05 -6.13 19.04
N SER A 276 14.92 -7.45 18.89
CA SER A 276 15.79 -8.46 19.48
C SER A 276 17.08 -8.72 18.68
N GLY A 277 18.17 -9.08 19.37
CA GLY A 277 19.43 -9.50 18.73
C GLY A 277 20.28 -8.34 18.19
N ARG A 278 20.54 -7.32 19.03
CA ARG A 278 21.15 -6.04 18.62
C ARG A 278 22.58 -5.82 19.09
N TYR A 279 23.39 -5.22 18.22
CA TYR A 279 24.74 -4.73 18.51
C TYR A 279 24.82 -3.23 18.27
N LEU A 280 25.33 -2.48 19.25
CA LEU A 280 25.42 -1.02 19.18
C LEU A 280 26.87 -0.57 18.97
N VAL A 281 27.08 0.36 18.02
CA VAL A 281 28.38 1.00 17.74
C VAL A 281 28.19 2.52 17.77
N PRO A 282 28.68 3.21 18.81
CA PRO A 282 28.65 4.66 18.86
C PRO A 282 29.70 5.27 17.92
N VAL A 283 29.33 6.35 17.24
CA VAL A 283 30.22 7.19 16.42
C VAL A 283 30.31 8.56 17.07
N GLU A 284 31.55 8.99 17.32
CA GLU A 284 31.84 10.30 17.91
C GLU A 284 31.40 11.45 17.00
N SER A 285 31.15 12.62 17.60
CA SER A 285 30.55 13.78 16.93
C SER A 285 31.44 14.44 15.89
N GLY A 286 32.75 14.17 15.88
CA GLY A 286 33.72 14.75 14.96
C GLY A 286 34.90 13.82 14.67
N LEU A 287 35.66 14.18 13.64
CA LEU A 287 36.97 13.61 13.32
C LEU A 287 38.03 14.09 14.31
N ASP A 288 39.01 13.23 14.57
CA ASP A 288 40.27 13.63 15.19
C ASP A 288 40.95 14.73 14.38
N GLU A 289 41.66 15.63 15.06
CA GLU A 289 42.32 16.77 14.43
C GLU A 289 43.28 16.33 13.32
N GLU A 290 44.07 15.27 13.54
CA GLU A 290 44.97 14.71 12.53
C GLU A 290 44.23 14.20 11.29
N LYS A 291 43.10 13.52 11.48
CA LYS A 291 42.30 12.96 10.39
C LYS A 291 41.57 14.06 9.61
N ALA A 292 41.15 15.13 10.27
CA ALA A 292 40.60 16.31 9.61
C ALA A 292 41.67 17.09 8.80
N LEU A 293 42.89 17.19 9.32
CA LEU A 293 44.03 17.74 8.57
C LEU A 293 44.40 16.88 7.37
N GLU A 294 44.31 15.55 7.49
CA GLU A 294 44.51 14.62 6.37
C GLU A 294 43.52 14.90 5.23
N ILE A 295 42.25 15.18 5.53
CA ILE A 295 41.27 15.59 4.51
C ILE A 295 41.71 16.86 3.79
N LEU A 296 42.10 17.91 4.53
CA LEU A 296 42.57 19.17 3.93
C LEU A 296 43.84 18.96 3.09
N ALA A 297 44.77 18.12 3.55
CA ALA A 297 45.99 17.78 2.82
C ALA A 297 45.66 17.13 1.47
N LEU A 298 44.71 16.18 1.45
CA LEU A 298 44.27 15.49 0.24
C LEU A 298 43.59 16.45 -0.75
N TYR A 299 42.77 17.39 -0.29
CA TYR A 299 42.14 18.39 -1.19
C TYR A 299 43.17 19.32 -1.85
N VAL A 300 44.22 19.72 -1.13
CA VAL A 300 45.25 20.66 -1.62
C VAL A 300 46.41 19.91 -2.30
N ASN A 301 46.32 18.59 -2.47
CA ASN A 301 47.39 17.72 -2.98
C ASN A 301 48.73 17.91 -2.23
N GLY A 302 48.67 18.20 -0.93
CA GLY A 302 49.81 18.44 -0.05
C GLY A 302 50.11 17.27 0.89
N LYS A 303 51.32 17.25 1.47
CA LYS A 303 51.64 16.36 2.60
C LYS A 303 51.22 17.01 3.91
N LEU A 304 50.85 16.21 4.91
CA LEU A 304 50.40 16.67 6.24
C LEU A 304 51.36 17.67 6.91
N HIS A 305 52.67 17.53 6.68
CA HIS A 305 53.71 18.43 7.21
C HIS A 305 53.85 19.76 6.48
N ASN A 306 53.30 19.88 5.27
CA ASN A 306 53.41 21.08 4.43
C ASN A 306 52.20 22.01 4.59
N LEU A 307 51.25 21.69 5.47
CA LEU A 307 50.08 22.51 5.71
C LEU A 307 50.44 23.75 6.55
N PRO A 308 49.86 24.93 6.23
CA PRO A 308 50.10 26.16 6.98
C PRO A 308 49.46 26.11 8.37
N GLU A 309 49.95 26.90 9.34
CA GLU A 309 49.45 26.90 10.73
C GLU A 309 47.94 27.23 10.80
N GLN A 310 47.44 28.02 9.86
CA GLN A 310 46.02 28.33 9.72
C GLN A 310 45.16 27.07 9.51
N ALA A 311 45.71 25.98 8.96
CA ALA A 311 44.99 24.73 8.74
C ALA A 311 44.48 24.11 10.06
N ARG A 312 45.30 24.10 11.11
CA ARG A 312 44.90 23.62 12.44
C ARG A 312 43.79 24.47 13.04
N SER A 313 43.92 25.78 12.92
CA SER A 313 42.90 26.73 13.39
C SER A 313 41.57 26.55 12.65
N ILE A 314 41.60 26.32 11.33
CA ILE A 314 40.39 26.03 10.54
C ILE A 314 39.74 24.73 11.02
N VAL A 315 40.51 23.64 11.20
CA VAL A 315 39.97 22.35 11.69
C VAL A 315 39.31 22.51 13.06
N LYS A 316 39.91 23.32 13.94
CA LYS A 316 39.37 23.62 15.27
C LYS A 316 38.03 24.37 15.18
N GLU A 317 37.91 25.36 14.31
CA GLU A 317 36.64 26.08 14.08
C GLU A 317 35.58 25.19 13.41
N CYS A 318 36.00 24.23 12.57
CA CYS A 318 35.12 23.23 11.96
C CYS A 318 34.63 22.16 12.95
N LYS A 319 35.16 22.14 14.20
CA LYS A 319 34.81 21.18 15.27
C LYS A 319 34.84 19.71 14.84
N GLY A 320 35.73 19.38 13.90
CA GLY A 320 35.88 18.02 13.38
C GLY A 320 34.73 17.50 12.50
N SER A 321 33.76 18.33 12.08
CA SER A 321 32.70 17.87 11.17
C SER A 321 33.28 17.53 9.78
N PRO A 322 33.19 16.27 9.31
CA PRO A 322 33.71 15.86 8.00
C PRO A 322 33.15 16.70 6.84
N LEU A 323 31.85 17.02 6.89
CA LEU A 323 31.18 17.78 5.85
C LEU A 323 31.74 19.21 5.73
N VAL A 324 31.91 19.90 6.86
CA VAL A 324 32.42 21.27 6.90
C VAL A 324 33.88 21.31 6.45
N VAL A 325 34.69 20.32 6.89
CA VAL A 325 36.09 20.19 6.47
C VAL A 325 36.21 19.95 4.96
N SER A 326 35.34 19.11 4.38
CA SER A 326 35.32 18.88 2.93
C SER A 326 34.91 20.11 2.12
N LEU A 327 33.93 20.88 2.59
CA LEU A 327 33.54 22.15 1.93
C LEU A 327 34.69 23.16 1.88
N ILE A 328 35.37 23.38 3.02
CA ILE A 328 36.53 24.27 3.08
C ILE A 328 37.71 23.72 2.29
N GLY A 329 37.93 22.40 2.32
CA GLY A 329 38.95 21.73 1.50
C GLY A 329 38.73 21.94 0.00
N ALA A 330 37.49 21.81 -0.47
CA ALA A 330 37.14 22.07 -1.86
C ALA A 330 37.41 23.53 -2.28
N LEU A 331 37.12 24.50 -1.40
CA LEU A 331 37.45 25.91 -1.62
C LEU A 331 38.95 26.18 -1.71
N LEU A 332 39.73 25.53 -0.84
CA LEU A 332 41.19 25.67 -0.80
C LEU A 332 41.87 24.98 -1.98
N ARG A 333 41.27 23.93 -2.55
CA ARG A 333 41.73 23.31 -3.80
C ARG A 333 41.70 24.29 -4.97
N GLU A 334 40.67 25.14 -5.05
CA GLU A 334 40.56 26.17 -6.09
C GLU A 334 41.39 27.43 -5.78
N PHE A 335 41.48 27.82 -4.51
CA PHE A 335 42.24 28.99 -4.07
C PHE A 335 43.25 28.66 -2.96
N PRO A 336 44.41 28.10 -3.32
CA PRO A 336 45.41 27.61 -2.35
C PRO A 336 45.97 28.68 -1.41
N GLU A 337 45.93 29.96 -1.79
CA GLU A 337 46.51 31.08 -1.02
C GLU A 337 45.54 31.70 0.02
N ARG A 338 44.27 31.27 0.07
CA ARG A 338 43.20 31.96 0.84
C ARG A 338 42.95 31.43 2.26
N TRP A 339 43.88 30.70 2.85
CA TRP A 339 43.75 30.14 4.21
C TRP A 339 43.32 31.16 5.27
N GLY A 340 44.03 32.29 5.36
CA GLY A 340 43.74 33.33 6.36
C GLY A 340 42.45 34.13 6.09
N TYR A 341 41.91 34.05 4.88
CA TYR A 341 40.60 34.63 4.54
C TYR A 341 39.47 33.73 5.06
N TYR A 342 39.51 32.44 4.73
CA TYR A 342 38.47 31.49 5.17
C TYR A 342 38.44 31.29 6.68
N LEU A 343 39.60 31.31 7.35
CA LEU A 343 39.66 31.31 8.82
C LEU A 343 38.92 32.51 9.44
N ARG A 344 39.12 33.72 8.89
CA ARG A 344 38.41 34.93 9.36
C ARG A 344 36.92 34.87 9.06
N GLN A 345 36.51 34.22 7.98
CA GLN A 345 35.11 34.06 7.62
C GLN A 345 34.40 33.08 8.55
N LEU A 346 35.04 31.97 8.92
CA LEU A 346 34.56 31.02 9.94
C LEU A 346 34.46 31.68 11.33
N GLN A 347 35.38 32.60 11.67
CA GLN A 347 35.31 33.32 12.94
C GLN A 347 34.23 34.42 12.98
N LYS A 348 33.83 34.95 11.81
CA LYS A 348 32.79 35.98 11.70
C LYS A 348 31.41 35.35 11.82
N LYS A 349 30.92 35.18 13.04
CA LYS A 349 29.57 34.65 13.38
C LYS A 349 28.43 35.55 12.87
N GLN A 350 28.21 35.58 11.55
CA GLN A 350 27.29 36.52 10.90
C GLN A 350 25.86 35.99 10.77
N PHE A 351 25.65 34.67 10.83
CA PHE A 351 24.31 34.08 10.71
C PHE A 351 23.64 33.95 12.08
N GLN A 352 22.50 34.63 12.24
CA GLN A 352 21.59 34.41 13.37
C GLN A 352 20.34 33.70 12.85
N ARG A 353 20.28 32.37 13.05
CA ARG A 353 19.08 31.57 12.73
C ARG A 353 17.92 31.95 13.65
N ILE A 354 16.71 32.02 13.08
CA ILE A 354 15.48 32.39 13.83
C ILE A 354 14.94 31.18 14.62
N ARG A 355 15.25 29.95 14.21
CA ARG A 355 14.92 28.71 14.94
C ARG A 355 16.19 27.99 15.40
N LYS A 356 16.50 28.04 16.70
CA LYS A 356 17.48 27.17 17.37
C LYS A 356 16.78 25.93 17.93
N SER A 357 16.38 25.00 17.07
CA SER A 357 15.58 23.83 17.50
C SER A 357 16.30 22.48 17.41
N SER A 358 17.63 22.44 17.25
CA SER A 358 18.35 21.16 17.30
C SER A 358 19.71 21.27 18.01
N SER A 359 20.23 20.12 18.45
CA SER A 359 21.49 19.91 19.15
C SER A 359 22.75 20.05 18.26
N TYR A 360 22.63 20.65 17.07
CA TYR A 360 23.73 20.79 16.09
C TYR A 360 24.23 22.24 16.02
N ASP A 361 25.56 22.42 15.97
CA ASP A 361 26.18 23.73 15.79
C ASP A 361 26.20 24.12 14.30
N TYR A 362 25.13 24.77 13.86
CA TYR A 362 24.97 25.24 12.47
C TYR A 362 25.93 26.36 12.06
N GLU A 363 26.56 27.06 13.02
CA GLU A 363 27.35 28.27 12.75
C GLU A 363 28.50 28.04 11.76
N ALA A 364 29.29 26.97 11.96
CA ALA A 364 30.46 26.68 11.11
C ALA A 364 30.05 26.18 9.71
N LEU A 365 28.92 25.46 9.62
CA LEU A 365 28.41 24.96 8.34
C LEU A 365 27.85 26.10 7.49
N ASP A 366 27.03 26.98 8.07
CA ASP A 366 26.38 28.08 7.36
C ASP A 366 27.43 29.01 6.72
N GLN A 367 28.53 29.26 7.43
CA GLN A 367 29.64 30.06 6.92
C GLN A 367 30.45 29.35 5.82
N ALA A 368 30.71 28.05 5.96
CA ALA A 368 31.40 27.27 4.94
C ALA A 368 30.56 27.18 3.65
N MET A 369 29.24 27.05 3.78
CA MET A 369 28.30 27.08 2.66
C MET A 369 28.28 28.47 1.99
N ASP A 370 28.15 29.57 2.75
CA ASP A 370 28.17 30.92 2.15
C ASP A 370 29.49 31.23 1.44
N ALA A 371 30.63 30.84 2.03
CA ALA A 371 31.94 30.96 1.40
C ALA A 371 32.03 30.18 0.08
N SER A 372 31.44 28.98 0.03
CA SER A 372 31.40 28.12 -1.15
C SER A 372 30.50 28.72 -2.26
N LEU A 373 29.38 29.34 -1.89
CA LEU A 373 28.46 29.98 -2.84
C LEU A 373 28.99 31.28 -3.45
N GLN A 374 29.79 32.05 -2.71
CA GLN A 374 30.40 33.28 -3.21
C GLN A 374 31.44 33.02 -4.31
N VAL A 375 32.01 31.82 -4.33
CA VAL A 375 33.00 31.38 -5.32
C VAL A 375 32.37 30.98 -6.66
N LEU A 376 31.10 30.56 -6.67
CA LEU A 376 30.40 30.18 -7.89
C LEU A 376 30.22 31.36 -8.86
N LYS A 377 30.22 31.06 -10.16
CA LYS A 377 29.81 32.03 -11.20
C LYS A 377 28.40 32.53 -10.89
N LYS A 378 28.12 33.81 -11.20
CA LYS A 378 26.81 34.43 -10.91
C LYS A 378 25.64 33.62 -11.49
N GLU A 379 25.79 33.07 -12.70
CA GLU A 379 24.78 32.22 -13.34
C GLU A 379 24.55 30.91 -12.57
N HIS A 380 25.62 30.20 -12.21
CA HIS A 380 25.53 28.95 -11.45
C HIS A 380 25.01 29.16 -10.03
N ARG A 381 25.27 30.33 -9.44
CA ARG A 381 24.74 30.71 -8.13
C ARG A 381 23.21 30.85 -8.14
N GLU A 382 22.62 31.38 -9.21
CA GLU A 382 21.16 31.42 -9.34
C GLU A 382 20.60 30.00 -9.56
N LEU A 383 21.22 29.18 -10.43
CA LEU A 383 20.81 27.78 -10.62
C LEU A 383 20.90 26.96 -9.32
N TYR A 384 21.91 27.22 -8.47
CA TYR A 384 22.04 26.55 -7.18
C TYR A 384 20.95 26.97 -6.19
N LYS A 385 20.47 28.23 -6.24
CA LYS A 385 19.33 28.66 -5.41
C LYS A 385 18.05 27.93 -5.80
N ASP A 386 17.87 27.60 -7.08
CA ASP A 386 16.70 26.85 -7.55
C ASP A 386 16.64 25.43 -6.95
N LEU A 387 17.78 24.85 -6.53
CA LEU A 387 17.82 23.57 -5.80
C LEU A 387 17.17 23.63 -4.40
N SER A 388 16.80 24.82 -3.90
CA SER A 388 16.00 24.95 -2.67
C SER A 388 14.58 24.36 -2.81
N VAL A 389 14.15 24.06 -4.04
CA VAL A 389 12.89 23.37 -4.35
C VAL A 389 12.92 21.89 -3.95
N LEU A 390 14.10 21.29 -3.80
CA LEU A 390 14.25 19.88 -3.46
C LEU A 390 13.79 19.59 -2.03
N GLU A 391 13.24 18.40 -1.82
CA GLU A 391 12.88 17.91 -0.49
C GLU A 391 13.99 17.08 0.15
N LYS A 392 13.96 16.97 1.49
CA LYS A 392 14.93 16.16 2.24
C LYS A 392 14.81 14.68 1.85
N ASP A 393 15.94 13.99 1.77
CA ASP A 393 16.01 12.56 1.43
C ASP A 393 15.37 12.16 0.09
N VAL A 394 15.21 13.11 -0.84
CA VAL A 394 14.71 12.87 -2.20
C VAL A 394 15.86 12.93 -3.20
N LYS A 395 16.00 11.85 -3.97
CA LYS A 395 16.96 11.75 -5.08
C LYS A 395 16.27 12.16 -6.38
N VAL A 396 16.83 13.13 -7.09
CA VAL A 396 16.21 13.75 -8.28
C VAL A 396 17.01 13.45 -9.54
N PRO A 397 16.36 13.02 -10.64
CA PRO A 397 17.04 12.79 -11.91
C PRO A 397 17.38 14.11 -12.61
N ALA A 398 18.49 14.14 -13.36
CA ALA A 398 18.90 15.34 -14.13
C ALA A 398 17.80 15.85 -15.09
N LYS A 399 16.95 14.96 -15.61
CA LYS A 399 15.80 15.32 -16.47
C LYS A 399 14.80 16.28 -15.81
N VAL A 400 14.61 16.18 -14.48
CA VAL A 400 13.73 17.11 -13.76
C VAL A 400 14.35 18.51 -13.71
N LEU A 401 15.66 18.58 -13.48
CA LEU A 401 16.41 19.83 -13.44
C LEU A 401 16.57 20.46 -14.83
N SER A 402 16.60 19.65 -15.90
CA SER A 402 16.59 20.15 -17.28
C SER A 402 15.29 20.89 -17.60
N VAL A 403 14.15 20.39 -17.11
CA VAL A 403 12.85 21.07 -17.23
C VAL A 403 12.82 22.34 -16.39
N LEU A 404 13.32 22.30 -15.16
CA LEU A 404 13.36 23.46 -14.26
C LEU A 404 14.20 24.61 -14.83
N TRP A 405 15.37 24.30 -15.41
CA TRP A 405 16.31 25.30 -15.94
C TRP A 405 16.08 25.64 -17.41
N GLY A 406 15.22 24.90 -18.12
CA GLY A 406 15.00 25.08 -19.57
C GLY A 406 16.26 24.85 -20.40
N LYS A 407 17.11 23.90 -19.99
CA LYS A 407 18.40 23.57 -20.62
C LYS A 407 18.43 22.13 -21.14
N GLU A 408 19.35 21.85 -22.07
CA GLU A 408 19.61 20.48 -22.52
C GLU A 408 20.20 19.63 -21.36
N LEU A 409 20.01 18.31 -21.45
CA LEU A 409 20.30 17.40 -20.34
C LEU A 409 21.82 17.35 -20.05
N GLU A 410 22.62 17.49 -21.10
CA GLU A 410 24.08 17.55 -21.08
C GLU A 410 24.58 18.80 -20.33
N ASP A 411 24.07 19.99 -20.68
CA ASP A 411 24.42 21.24 -20.00
C ASP A 411 24.08 21.20 -18.50
N VAL A 412 22.96 20.56 -18.16
CA VAL A 412 22.50 20.38 -16.78
C VAL A 412 23.47 19.48 -16.02
N GLU A 413 23.85 18.33 -16.58
CA GLU A 413 24.78 17.41 -15.94
C GLU A 413 26.18 18.01 -15.73
N ASP A 414 26.66 18.85 -16.65
CA ASP A 414 27.94 19.56 -16.51
C ASP A 414 27.91 20.55 -15.33
N VAL A 415 26.83 21.33 -15.20
CA VAL A 415 26.62 22.23 -14.05
C VAL A 415 26.52 21.44 -12.74
N LEU A 416 25.77 20.33 -12.74
CA LEU A 416 25.64 19.48 -11.56
C LEU A 416 26.98 18.85 -11.16
N GLN A 417 27.82 18.48 -12.13
CA GLN A 417 29.15 17.95 -11.86
C GLN A 417 30.06 19.00 -11.19
N GLU A 418 29.96 20.27 -11.58
CA GLU A 418 30.67 21.35 -10.89
C GLU A 418 30.25 21.45 -9.41
N PHE A 419 28.94 21.33 -9.12
CA PHE A 419 28.44 21.31 -7.74
C PHE A 419 28.92 20.08 -6.95
N VAL A 420 28.99 18.91 -7.58
CA VAL A 420 29.51 17.68 -6.97
C VAL A 420 30.99 17.83 -6.64
N ASN A 421 31.80 18.39 -7.55
CA ASN A 421 33.22 18.63 -7.33
C ASN A 421 33.47 19.58 -6.16
N LYS A 422 32.58 20.58 -5.96
CA LYS A 422 32.61 21.52 -4.83
C LYS A 422 32.00 20.95 -3.55
N SER A 423 31.58 19.68 -3.54
CA SER A 423 30.90 19.02 -2.41
C SER A 423 29.61 19.71 -1.97
N LEU A 424 29.00 20.50 -2.86
CA LEU A 424 27.73 21.18 -2.66
C LEU A 424 26.53 20.28 -3.01
N LEU A 425 26.74 19.27 -3.86
CA LEU A 425 25.72 18.31 -4.28
C LEU A 425 26.29 16.89 -4.26
N PHE A 426 25.45 15.89 -4.02
CA PHE A 426 25.85 14.48 -4.08
C PHE A 426 25.21 13.79 -5.29
N ARG A 427 25.94 12.84 -5.87
CA ARG A 427 25.52 12.04 -7.03
C ARG A 427 25.46 10.56 -6.64
N ASP A 428 24.37 9.90 -7.00
CA ASP A 428 24.21 8.47 -6.93
C ASP A 428 24.51 7.84 -8.29
N CYS A 429 25.55 6.99 -8.34
CA CYS A 429 26.02 6.35 -9.57
C CYS A 429 25.33 5.00 -9.83
N ASN A 430 24.44 4.52 -8.96
CA ASN A 430 23.96 3.13 -9.01
C ASN A 430 22.85 2.86 -10.05
N GLN A 431 22.16 3.90 -10.53
CA GLN A 431 21.08 3.77 -11.52
C GLN A 431 21.23 4.81 -12.62
N ARG A 432 20.86 4.45 -13.84
CA ARG A 432 20.74 5.37 -14.98
C ARG A 432 19.27 5.65 -15.28
N PRO A 433 18.87 6.93 -15.44
CA PRO A 433 19.69 8.15 -15.36
C PRO A 433 20.21 8.46 -13.95
N TYR A 434 21.33 9.19 -13.85
CA TYR A 434 21.94 9.54 -12.55
C TYR A 434 20.97 10.35 -11.69
N LEU A 435 20.99 10.05 -10.40
CA LEU A 435 20.19 10.75 -9.40
C LEU A 435 21.07 11.64 -8.53
N TYR A 436 20.60 12.84 -8.24
CA TYR A 436 21.29 13.86 -7.46
C TYR A 436 20.52 14.17 -6.19
N TYR A 437 21.22 14.45 -5.10
CA TYR A 437 20.60 14.80 -3.82
C TYR A 437 21.47 15.74 -2.98
N LEU A 438 20.82 16.48 -2.08
CA LEU A 438 21.47 17.35 -1.11
C LEU A 438 21.48 16.69 0.26
N HIS A 439 22.48 17.01 1.09
CA HIS A 439 22.48 16.61 2.49
C HIS A 439 21.49 17.49 3.27
N ASP A 440 20.77 16.93 4.26
CA ASP A 440 19.73 17.64 5.05
C ASP A 440 20.18 19.02 5.53
N LEU A 441 21.40 19.08 6.07
CA LEU A 441 21.98 20.31 6.61
C LEU A 441 22.24 21.38 5.53
N GLN A 442 22.56 20.97 4.30
CA GLN A 442 22.71 21.90 3.17
C GLN A 442 21.35 22.43 2.71
N LEU A 443 20.33 21.57 2.70
CA LEU A 443 18.98 21.98 2.37
C LEU A 443 18.42 22.92 3.43
N ASP A 444 18.61 22.63 4.73
CA ASP A 444 18.23 23.52 5.83
C ASP A 444 18.83 24.92 5.66
N PHE A 445 20.10 25.00 5.28
CA PHE A 445 20.77 26.28 4.99
C PHE A 445 20.11 27.02 3.81
N LEU A 446 19.84 26.31 2.70
CA LEU A 446 19.20 26.90 1.52
C LEU A 446 17.77 27.39 1.79
N THR A 447 16.98 26.59 2.50
CA THR A 447 15.59 26.96 2.87
C THR A 447 15.58 28.20 3.77
N GLU A 448 16.55 28.33 4.67
CA GLU A 448 16.66 29.48 5.57
C GLU A 448 17.14 30.75 4.83
N GLN A 449 18.06 30.61 3.85
CA GLN A 449 18.55 31.72 3.03
C GLN A 449 17.51 32.24 2.03
N ASN A 450 16.74 31.36 1.39
CA ASN A 450 15.86 31.70 0.26
C ASN A 450 14.37 31.80 0.63
N ARG A 451 14.04 31.97 1.92
CA ARG A 451 12.66 31.95 2.44
C ARG A 451 11.71 32.97 1.77
N SER A 452 12.24 34.06 1.20
CA SER A 452 11.46 35.10 0.50
C SER A 452 11.27 34.87 -1.00
N GLN A 453 12.01 33.94 -1.62
CA GLN A 453 12.05 33.72 -3.08
C GLN A 453 11.31 32.46 -3.55
N LEU A 454 10.28 32.02 -2.83
CA LEU A 454 9.43 30.87 -3.19
C LEU A 454 8.73 30.98 -4.58
N GLN A 455 8.91 32.10 -5.30
CA GLN A 455 8.48 32.28 -6.69
C GLN A 455 9.22 31.37 -7.70
N ALA A 456 10.31 30.68 -7.34
CA ALA A 456 11.02 29.77 -8.25
C ALA A 456 10.14 28.60 -8.74
N TYR A 457 9.14 28.19 -7.95
CA TYR A 457 8.25 27.09 -8.32
C TYR A 457 7.34 27.41 -9.52
N SER A 458 7.10 28.68 -9.87
CA SER A 458 6.16 29.06 -10.94
C SER A 458 6.75 29.05 -12.35
N LYS A 459 8.09 29.00 -12.49
CA LYS A 459 8.76 29.24 -13.79
C LYS A 459 9.03 28.01 -14.65
N GLY A 460 8.84 26.79 -14.14
CA GLY A 460 9.29 25.57 -14.84
C GLY A 460 8.40 24.34 -14.66
N LEU A 461 7.14 24.49 -14.24
CA LEU A 461 6.24 23.34 -14.10
C LEU A 461 5.85 22.81 -15.49
N PRO A 462 6.09 21.53 -15.80
CA PRO A 462 5.68 20.95 -17.06
C PRO A 462 4.15 20.85 -17.14
N THR A 463 3.57 21.33 -18.23
CA THR A 463 2.15 21.15 -18.57
C THR A 463 1.83 19.75 -19.09
N SER A 464 2.86 18.96 -19.44
CA SER A 464 2.71 17.57 -19.87
C SER A 464 3.56 16.65 -18.99
N VAL A 465 2.94 15.59 -18.47
CA VAL A 465 3.62 14.61 -17.62
C VAL A 465 4.40 13.67 -18.52
N ASP A 466 5.72 13.75 -18.46
CA ASP A 466 6.59 12.76 -19.10
C ASP A 466 6.40 11.41 -18.36
N VAL A 467 5.83 10.43 -19.05
CA VAL A 467 5.37 9.16 -18.45
C VAL A 467 6.53 8.36 -17.87
N GLU A 468 7.76 8.62 -18.32
CA GLU A 468 8.96 7.89 -17.92
C GLU A 468 9.54 8.33 -16.56
N CYS A 469 9.09 9.46 -15.99
CA CYS A 469 9.66 9.99 -14.75
C CYS A 469 8.70 9.87 -13.55
N LEU A 470 8.93 8.87 -12.70
CA LEU A 470 8.18 8.63 -11.44
C LEU A 470 8.17 9.84 -10.49
N TYR A 471 9.16 10.73 -10.60
CA TYR A 471 9.26 11.94 -9.78
C TYR A 471 8.02 12.85 -9.94
N TRP A 472 7.51 13.02 -11.16
CA TRP A 472 6.37 13.90 -11.41
C TRP A 472 5.07 13.35 -10.81
N TYR A 473 4.82 12.04 -10.94
CA TYR A 473 3.65 11.43 -10.30
C TYR A 473 3.65 11.60 -8.78
N ARG A 474 4.82 11.59 -8.16
CA ARG A 474 4.98 11.80 -6.72
C ARG A 474 4.85 13.26 -6.29
N PHE A 475 5.68 14.15 -6.86
CA PHE A 475 5.87 15.50 -6.31
C PHE A 475 5.21 16.63 -7.11
N LEU A 476 4.57 16.36 -8.26
CA LEU A 476 3.90 17.43 -9.01
C LEU A 476 2.82 18.18 -8.20
N PRO A 477 1.93 17.49 -7.45
CA PRO A 477 0.97 18.18 -6.58
C PRO A 477 1.66 19.01 -5.48
N HIS A 478 2.74 18.48 -4.90
CA HIS A 478 3.56 19.17 -3.90
C HIS A 478 4.12 20.50 -4.41
N HIS A 479 4.72 20.48 -5.60
CA HIS A 479 5.31 21.67 -6.23
C HIS A 479 4.24 22.73 -6.54
N MET A 480 3.07 22.32 -7.07
CA MET A 480 1.95 23.24 -7.32
C MET A 480 1.38 23.84 -6.03
N ALA A 481 1.25 23.03 -4.98
CA ALA A 481 0.77 23.46 -3.66
C ALA A 481 1.71 24.50 -3.03
N ARG A 482 3.03 24.25 -3.04
CA ARG A 482 4.01 25.22 -2.53
C ARG A 482 4.12 26.49 -3.38
N ALA A 483 3.87 26.40 -4.68
CA ALA A 483 3.81 27.55 -5.58
C ALA A 483 2.57 28.44 -5.34
N GLY A 484 1.56 27.95 -4.63
CA GLY A 484 0.26 28.62 -4.50
C GLY A 484 -0.58 28.58 -5.78
N LEU A 485 -0.31 27.63 -6.69
CA LEU A 485 -1.04 27.43 -7.94
C LEU A 485 -2.31 26.61 -7.69
N SER A 486 -3.28 27.19 -6.96
CA SER A 486 -4.50 26.50 -6.52
C SER A 486 -5.35 25.99 -7.69
N LYS A 487 -5.45 26.77 -8.78
CA LYS A 487 -6.29 26.43 -9.94
C LYS A 487 -5.71 25.31 -10.79
N GLU A 488 -4.40 25.32 -11.02
CA GLU A 488 -3.70 24.26 -11.74
C GLU A 488 -3.73 22.96 -10.94
N LEU A 489 -3.50 23.05 -9.62
CA LEU A 489 -3.62 21.91 -8.70
C LEU A 489 -5.05 21.35 -8.70
N TYR A 490 -6.06 22.22 -8.66
CA TYR A 490 -7.48 21.86 -8.75
C TYR A 490 -7.76 21.09 -10.06
N SER A 491 -7.31 21.62 -11.20
CA SER A 491 -7.51 21.00 -12.52
C SER A 491 -6.82 19.63 -12.63
N LEU A 492 -5.60 19.50 -12.10
CA LEU A 492 -4.84 18.25 -12.12
C LEU A 492 -5.48 17.19 -11.20
N MET A 493 -5.74 17.54 -9.93
CA MET A 493 -6.22 16.58 -8.93
C MET A 493 -7.67 16.17 -9.16
N PHE A 494 -8.52 17.04 -9.72
CA PHE A 494 -9.91 16.69 -10.02
C PHE A 494 -10.12 16.19 -11.45
N SER A 495 -9.09 15.58 -12.05
CA SER A 495 -9.18 14.85 -13.32
C SER A 495 -9.19 13.34 -13.08
N LEU A 496 -10.19 12.64 -13.62
CA LEU A 496 -10.27 11.18 -13.57
C LEU A 496 -9.10 10.49 -14.28
N ASP A 497 -8.53 11.12 -15.31
CA ASP A 497 -7.37 10.56 -16.02
C ASP A 497 -6.10 10.62 -15.16
N TRP A 498 -5.94 11.69 -14.36
CA TRP A 498 -4.85 11.78 -13.38
C TRP A 498 -5.00 10.72 -12.29
N VAL A 499 -6.21 10.58 -11.73
CA VAL A 499 -6.54 9.54 -10.73
C VAL A 499 -6.19 8.15 -11.27
N LYS A 500 -6.61 7.86 -12.52
CA LYS A 500 -6.30 6.60 -13.20
C LYS A 500 -4.79 6.35 -13.32
N ASN A 501 -4.06 7.29 -13.92
CA ASN A 501 -2.64 7.12 -14.20
C ASN A 501 -1.82 7.02 -12.91
N LYS A 502 -2.13 7.86 -11.91
CA LYS A 502 -1.42 7.86 -10.64
C LYS A 502 -1.73 6.63 -9.79
N ALA A 503 -2.99 6.20 -9.71
CA ALA A 503 -3.35 4.98 -9.00
C ALA A 503 -2.73 3.72 -9.63
N GLN A 504 -2.62 3.66 -10.96
CA GLN A 504 -1.99 2.54 -11.66
C GLN A 504 -0.49 2.40 -11.37
N ILE A 505 0.21 3.52 -11.13
CA ILE A 505 1.67 3.55 -10.90
C ILE A 505 2.00 3.46 -9.40
N MET A 506 1.36 4.28 -8.55
CA MET A 506 1.72 4.48 -7.14
C MET A 506 0.76 3.80 -6.16
N GLY A 507 -0.42 3.37 -6.62
CA GLY A 507 -1.49 2.83 -5.77
C GLY A 507 -2.44 3.90 -5.21
N SER A 508 -3.53 3.44 -4.59
CA SER A 508 -4.61 4.30 -4.08
C SER A 508 -4.18 5.08 -2.82
N ALA A 509 -3.35 4.49 -1.96
CA ALA A 509 -2.95 5.07 -0.67
C ALA A 509 -2.20 6.39 -0.81
N HIS A 510 -1.23 6.48 -1.73
CA HIS A 510 -0.49 7.72 -1.96
C HIS A 510 -1.42 8.81 -2.49
N LEU A 511 -2.33 8.45 -3.42
CA LEU A 511 -3.26 9.38 -4.01
C LEU A 511 -4.22 9.95 -2.94
N ILE A 512 -4.74 9.11 -2.03
CA ILE A 512 -5.58 9.55 -0.91
C ILE A 512 -4.81 10.53 -0.01
N ASN A 513 -3.53 10.26 0.27
CA ASN A 513 -2.71 11.15 1.09
C ASN A 513 -2.60 12.57 0.48
N ASP A 514 -2.46 12.67 -0.84
CA ASP A 514 -2.37 13.98 -1.51
C ASP A 514 -3.63 14.84 -1.28
N TYR A 515 -4.84 14.27 -1.32
CA TYR A 515 -6.08 15.02 -1.05
C TYR A 515 -6.22 15.44 0.41
N VAL A 516 -5.58 14.71 1.33
CA VAL A 516 -5.57 15.05 2.75
C VAL A 516 -4.53 16.12 3.05
N GLU A 517 -3.30 15.96 2.56
CA GLU A 517 -2.18 16.89 2.77
C GLU A 517 -2.47 18.27 2.17
N TYR A 518 -2.94 18.31 0.92
CA TYR A 518 -3.24 19.57 0.22
C TYR A 518 -4.69 20.03 0.41
N GLY A 519 -5.43 19.39 1.31
CA GLY A 519 -6.84 19.66 1.56
C GLY A 519 -7.14 21.13 1.87
N ALA A 520 -6.32 21.76 2.71
CA ALA A 520 -6.50 23.16 3.09
C ALA A 520 -6.34 24.16 1.93
N ILE A 521 -5.59 23.80 0.87
CA ILE A 521 -5.41 24.63 -0.33
C ILE A 521 -6.55 24.37 -1.32
N LEU A 522 -6.91 23.09 -1.52
CA LEU A 522 -8.03 22.68 -2.38
C LEU A 522 -9.38 23.18 -1.86
N ASP A 523 -9.57 23.24 -0.54
CA ASP A 523 -10.78 23.73 0.12
C ASP A 523 -11.05 25.22 -0.16
N GLN A 524 -10.04 25.99 -0.57
CA GLN A 524 -10.21 27.41 -0.94
C GLN A 524 -10.97 27.57 -2.26
N GLU A 525 -10.85 26.61 -3.18
CA GLU A 525 -11.54 26.62 -4.46
C GLU A 525 -12.91 25.94 -4.35
N ASN A 526 -12.94 24.66 -3.93
CA ASN A 526 -14.19 23.92 -3.70
C ASN A 526 -13.99 22.74 -2.74
N SER A 527 -14.48 22.90 -1.51
CA SER A 527 -14.39 21.87 -0.47
C SER A 527 -15.29 20.66 -0.72
N GLU A 528 -16.45 20.85 -1.36
CA GLU A 528 -17.40 19.76 -1.64
C GLU A 528 -16.84 18.77 -2.68
N VAL A 529 -16.24 19.29 -3.75
CA VAL A 529 -15.64 18.44 -4.81
C VAL A 529 -14.49 17.62 -4.26
N ARG A 530 -13.65 18.20 -3.39
CA ARG A 530 -12.58 17.46 -2.73
C ARG A 530 -13.11 16.28 -1.92
N LEU A 531 -14.13 16.52 -1.08
CA LEU A 531 -14.74 15.48 -0.26
C LEU A 531 -15.31 14.34 -1.13
N GLN A 532 -15.95 14.68 -2.25
CA GLN A 532 -16.48 13.70 -3.19
C GLN A 532 -15.38 12.83 -3.83
N PHE A 533 -14.26 13.41 -4.25
CA PHE A 533 -13.12 12.65 -4.79
C PHE A 533 -12.44 11.80 -3.71
N GLN A 534 -12.32 12.32 -2.49
CA GLN A 534 -11.76 11.58 -1.36
C GLN A 534 -12.65 10.39 -0.95
N GLU A 535 -13.97 10.58 -0.94
CA GLU A 535 -14.95 9.52 -0.71
C GLU A 535 -14.88 8.47 -1.84
N PHE A 536 -14.83 8.91 -3.10
CA PHE A 536 -14.66 8.03 -4.24
C PHE A 536 -13.41 7.16 -4.13
N LEU A 537 -12.27 7.74 -3.76
CA LEU A 537 -11.00 7.02 -3.63
C LEU A 537 -10.96 6.09 -2.42
N SER A 538 -11.55 6.48 -1.30
CA SER A 538 -11.60 5.63 -0.10
C SER A 538 -12.52 4.42 -0.30
N LEU A 539 -13.70 4.61 -0.90
CA LEU A 539 -14.63 3.53 -1.20
C LEU A 539 -14.05 2.52 -2.22
N ASN A 540 -13.36 3.03 -3.24
CA ASN A 540 -12.84 2.20 -4.34
C ASN A 540 -11.36 1.88 -4.23
N GLY A 541 -10.68 2.22 -3.12
CA GLY A 541 -9.24 2.04 -2.96
C GLY A 541 -8.80 0.60 -3.19
N HIS A 542 -9.53 -0.35 -2.60
CA HIS A 542 -9.30 -1.78 -2.80
C HIS A 542 -9.50 -2.24 -4.25
N GLN A 543 -10.36 -1.59 -5.03
CA GLN A 543 -10.63 -1.94 -6.44
C GLN A 543 -9.56 -1.35 -7.36
N LEU A 544 -9.13 -0.12 -7.11
CA LEU A 544 -8.05 0.56 -7.84
C LEU A 544 -6.69 -0.16 -7.71
N GLU A 545 -6.60 -1.15 -6.82
CA GLU A 545 -5.42 -2.00 -6.59
C GLU A 545 -5.52 -3.38 -7.27
N GLN A 546 -6.70 -3.77 -7.75
CA GLN A 546 -6.90 -5.06 -8.41
C GLN A 546 -6.30 -5.06 -9.82
N ARG A 547 -5.82 -6.23 -10.26
CA ARG A 547 -5.45 -6.47 -11.66
C ARG A 547 -6.39 -7.51 -12.26
N PRO A 548 -7.09 -7.26 -13.39
CA PRO A 548 -6.99 -6.10 -14.29
C PRO A 548 -7.31 -4.78 -13.58
N PHE A 549 -6.53 -3.74 -13.90
CA PHE A 549 -6.81 -2.41 -13.41
C PHE A 549 -8.22 -2.01 -13.85
N PRO A 550 -9.11 -1.62 -12.92
CA PRO A 550 -10.51 -1.38 -13.24
C PRO A 550 -10.66 -0.12 -14.10
N ASP A 551 -11.76 -0.05 -14.84
CA ASP A 551 -12.11 1.17 -15.55
C ASP A 551 -12.64 2.23 -14.57
N VAL A 552 -11.79 3.21 -14.27
CA VAL A 552 -12.09 4.32 -13.33
C VAL A 552 -13.36 5.06 -13.73
N VAL A 553 -13.65 5.19 -15.02
CA VAL A 553 -14.88 5.85 -15.48
C VAL A 553 -16.11 5.04 -15.08
N GLN A 554 -16.06 3.71 -15.20
CA GLN A 554 -17.15 2.84 -14.78
C GLN A 554 -17.33 2.83 -13.24
N LEU A 555 -16.24 2.92 -12.47
CA LEU A 555 -16.31 3.09 -11.02
C LEU A 555 -16.89 4.45 -10.63
N ALA A 556 -16.51 5.51 -11.33
CA ALA A 556 -16.98 6.86 -11.08
C ALA A 556 -18.46 7.05 -11.47
N LEU A 557 -18.97 6.34 -12.48
CA LEU A 557 -20.40 6.25 -12.77
C LEU A 557 -21.22 5.61 -11.65
N SER A 558 -20.58 4.83 -10.78
CA SER A 558 -21.24 4.31 -9.59
C SER A 558 -21.39 5.36 -8.49
N GLN A 559 -20.94 6.62 -8.63
CA GLN A 559 -21.07 7.67 -7.60
C GLN A 559 -22.45 8.36 -7.64
N PRO A 560 -22.87 9.06 -6.56
CA PRO A 560 -24.14 9.78 -6.56
C PRO A 560 -24.24 10.79 -7.71
N HIS A 561 -25.41 10.94 -8.33
CA HIS A 561 -25.61 11.82 -9.49
C HIS A 561 -25.31 13.31 -9.23
N SER A 562 -25.35 13.73 -7.95
CA SER A 562 -24.97 15.09 -7.54
C SER A 562 -23.46 15.33 -7.56
N SER A 563 -22.65 14.28 -7.49
CA SER A 563 -21.20 14.37 -7.41
C SER A 563 -20.57 14.83 -8.73
N GLU A 564 -19.52 15.64 -8.62
CA GLU A 564 -18.69 16.05 -9.75
C GLU A 564 -17.95 14.87 -10.38
N VAL A 565 -17.58 13.87 -9.57
CA VAL A 565 -16.97 12.60 -10.03
C VAL A 565 -17.90 11.90 -11.02
N TYR A 566 -19.19 11.81 -10.70
CA TYR A 566 -20.20 11.22 -11.57
C TYR A 566 -20.38 12.03 -12.86
N LYS A 567 -20.46 13.37 -12.77
CA LYS A 567 -20.66 14.23 -13.95
C LYS A 567 -19.50 14.12 -14.93
N GLN A 568 -18.26 14.15 -14.44
CA GLN A 568 -17.08 13.95 -15.28
C GLN A 568 -17.07 12.56 -15.91
N ALA A 569 -17.39 11.53 -15.14
CA ALA A 569 -17.47 10.17 -15.65
C ALA A 569 -18.54 10.01 -16.72
N LEU A 570 -19.72 10.60 -16.53
CA LEU A 570 -20.80 10.56 -17.50
C LEU A 570 -20.44 11.24 -18.82
N LEU A 571 -19.72 12.37 -18.78
CA LEU A 571 -19.22 13.04 -19.98
C LEU A 571 -18.21 12.15 -20.72
N GLN A 572 -17.19 11.64 -20.01
CA GLN A 572 -16.21 10.73 -20.61
C GLN A 572 -16.84 9.44 -21.14
N ALA A 573 -17.83 8.89 -20.42
CA ALA A 573 -18.55 7.70 -20.82
C ALA A 573 -19.37 7.92 -22.09
N LYS A 574 -20.07 9.06 -22.24
CA LYS A 574 -20.80 9.41 -23.46
C LYS A 574 -19.87 9.56 -24.67
N GLU A 575 -18.74 10.24 -24.50
CA GLU A 575 -17.74 10.39 -25.56
C GLU A 575 -17.14 9.05 -26.00
N ARG A 576 -16.86 8.16 -25.04
CA ARG A 576 -16.30 6.83 -25.30
C ARG A 576 -17.36 5.84 -25.81
N ALA A 577 -18.63 6.00 -25.43
CA ALA A 577 -19.75 5.22 -25.95
C ALA A 577 -19.96 5.48 -27.46
N ASN A 578 -19.76 6.72 -27.92
CA ASN A 578 -19.71 7.04 -29.35
C ASN A 578 -18.60 6.29 -30.12
N ARG A 579 -17.55 5.83 -29.42
CA ARG A 579 -16.45 5.02 -29.97
C ARG A 579 -16.69 3.50 -29.84
N GLY A 580 -17.87 3.08 -29.37
CA GLY A 580 -18.25 1.68 -29.22
C GLY A 580 -17.89 1.03 -27.87
N GLN A 581 -17.47 1.81 -26.86
CA GLN A 581 -17.27 1.28 -25.50
C GLN A 581 -18.61 1.16 -24.74
N LEU A 582 -18.74 0.11 -23.93
CA LEU A 582 -19.94 -0.15 -23.13
C LEU A 582 -19.76 0.43 -21.72
N TYR A 583 -20.67 1.32 -21.32
CA TYR A 583 -20.76 1.86 -19.96
C TYR A 583 -22.17 1.71 -19.41
N LEU A 584 -22.25 1.56 -18.09
CA LEU A 584 -23.50 1.39 -17.36
C LEU A 584 -23.65 2.46 -16.30
N ASP A 585 -24.83 3.04 -16.24
CA ASP A 585 -25.26 3.99 -15.23
C ASP A 585 -26.09 3.29 -14.16
N TRP A 586 -25.82 3.58 -12.89
CA TRP A 586 -26.55 3.04 -11.75
C TRP A 586 -27.65 4.00 -11.31
N VAL A 587 -28.86 3.78 -11.84
CA VAL A 587 -29.97 4.74 -11.81
C VAL A 587 -30.58 4.92 -10.42
N ASN A 588 -30.66 3.86 -9.61
CA ASN A 588 -31.33 3.92 -8.30
C ASN A 588 -30.40 4.28 -7.14
N LYS A 589 -29.14 4.66 -7.41
CA LYS A 589 -28.21 5.03 -6.34
C LYS A 589 -28.65 6.28 -5.59
N SER A 590 -29.24 7.27 -6.27
CA SER A 590 -29.72 8.50 -5.63
C SER A 590 -30.82 8.27 -4.58
N ASN A 591 -31.61 7.20 -4.73
CA ASN A 591 -32.66 6.81 -3.78
C ASN A 591 -32.12 5.98 -2.60
N GLN A 592 -30.90 5.45 -2.73
CA GLN A 592 -30.14 4.91 -1.61
C GLN A 592 -29.38 6.08 -0.99
N GLU A 593 -30.08 6.91 -0.22
CA GLU A 593 -29.42 7.94 0.59
C GLU A 593 -28.32 7.26 1.40
N SER A 594 -27.08 7.72 1.23
CA SER A 594 -26.03 7.36 2.17
C SER A 594 -26.51 7.81 3.55
N LEU A 595 -26.79 6.84 4.42
CA LEU A 595 -27.25 7.09 5.79
C LEU A 595 -26.21 7.87 6.63
N SER A 596 -25.06 8.20 6.04
CA SER A 596 -24.01 9.03 6.61
C SER A 596 -24.38 10.50 6.58
N ARG A 597 -24.93 10.99 7.72
CA ARG A 597 -25.23 12.40 7.95
C ARG A 597 -23.98 13.31 7.97
N LEU A 598 -22.83 12.75 8.31
CA LEU A 598 -21.55 13.46 8.37
C LEU A 598 -20.41 12.44 8.23
N VAL A 599 -19.57 12.60 7.21
CA VAL A 599 -18.35 11.79 7.02
C VAL A 599 -17.15 12.67 7.33
N LEU A 600 -16.38 12.27 8.35
CA LEU A 600 -15.16 12.96 8.74
C LEU A 600 -13.97 12.07 8.45
N HIS A 601 -12.95 12.63 7.83
CA HIS A 601 -11.64 12.01 7.69
C HIS A 601 -10.64 12.73 8.59
N PRO A 602 -10.76 12.55 9.91
CA PRO A 602 -10.00 13.31 10.87
C PRO A 602 -8.55 12.90 10.96
N HIS A 603 -8.09 11.79 10.39
CA HIS A 603 -6.71 11.33 10.50
C HIS A 603 -6.17 10.94 9.13
N GLN A 604 -4.87 11.16 8.90
CA GLN A 604 -4.15 10.69 7.70
C GLN A 604 -3.95 9.17 7.71
N ASN A 605 -3.97 8.56 8.90
CA ASN A 605 -3.77 7.13 9.11
C ASN A 605 -5.03 6.49 9.74
N SER A 606 -5.01 5.16 9.90
CA SER A 606 -6.10 4.39 10.50
C SER A 606 -6.55 4.97 11.84
N VAL A 607 -7.86 5.13 11.99
CA VAL A 607 -8.51 5.49 13.24
C VAL A 607 -8.76 4.19 14.01
N TYR A 608 -8.16 4.05 15.20
CA TYR A 608 -8.35 2.87 16.02
C TYR A 608 -9.61 2.98 16.89
N TYR A 609 -9.91 4.19 17.36
CA TYR A 609 -11.06 4.42 18.21
C TYR A 609 -11.61 5.83 18.05
N ALA A 610 -12.92 5.95 18.17
CA ALA A 610 -13.61 7.23 18.25
C ALA A 610 -14.77 7.13 19.25
N CYS A 611 -15.00 8.19 20.00
CA CYS A 611 -16.11 8.27 20.95
C CYS A 611 -16.80 9.63 20.89
N PHE A 612 -18.10 9.63 21.15
CA PHE A 612 -18.85 10.87 21.40
C PHE A 612 -18.63 11.34 22.84
N SER A 613 -18.69 12.65 23.04
CA SER A 613 -18.92 13.20 24.38
C SER A 613 -20.28 12.78 24.91
N ARG A 614 -20.45 12.80 26.23
CA ARG A 614 -21.69 12.41 26.91
C ARG A 614 -22.86 13.29 26.51
N ASP A 615 -22.61 14.58 26.29
CA ASP A 615 -23.60 15.53 25.76
C ASP A 615 -23.87 15.36 24.25
N GLY A 616 -23.10 14.52 23.55
CA GLY A 616 -23.18 14.28 22.11
C GLY A 616 -22.76 15.47 21.24
N SER A 617 -22.20 16.53 21.81
CA SER A 617 -21.79 17.75 21.10
C SER A 617 -20.42 17.65 20.42
N LYS A 618 -19.57 16.76 20.92
CA LYS A 618 -18.19 16.56 20.47
C LYS A 618 -17.93 15.10 20.09
N ILE A 619 -16.94 14.91 19.24
CA ILE A 619 -16.37 13.61 18.87
C ILE A 619 -14.88 13.68 19.17
N ALA A 620 -14.34 12.71 19.89
CA ALA A 620 -12.90 12.50 20.02
C ALA A 620 -12.52 11.30 19.16
N SER A 621 -11.46 11.44 18.37
CA SER A 621 -10.89 10.35 17.57
C SER A 621 -9.40 10.23 17.81
N CYS A 622 -8.91 9.00 17.77
CA CYS A 622 -7.51 8.66 17.95
C CYS A 622 -7.12 7.47 17.06
N GLY A 623 -5.84 7.33 16.77
CA GLY A 623 -5.36 6.24 15.93
C GLY A 623 -3.86 6.25 15.71
N ALA A 624 -3.46 5.70 14.56
CA ALA A 624 -2.06 5.51 14.20
C ALA A 624 -1.30 6.84 13.95
N SER A 625 -2.01 7.96 13.80
CA SER A 625 -1.38 9.28 13.65
C SER A 625 -0.83 9.84 14.96
N LYS A 626 -0.87 9.09 16.07
CA LYS A 626 -0.38 9.47 17.42
C LYS A 626 -1.07 10.69 18.05
N THR A 627 -2.01 11.28 17.32
CA THR A 627 -2.76 12.48 17.67
C THR A 627 -4.13 12.11 18.19
N LEU A 628 -4.57 12.86 19.19
CA LEU A 628 -5.97 12.94 19.61
C LEU A 628 -6.56 14.17 18.92
N ARG A 629 -7.65 13.98 18.18
CA ARG A 629 -8.38 15.08 17.55
C ARG A 629 -9.81 15.12 18.09
N VAL A 630 -10.29 16.34 18.36
CA VAL A 630 -11.64 16.58 18.88
C VAL A 630 -12.39 17.47 17.91
N PHE A 631 -13.61 17.08 17.56
CA PHE A 631 -14.46 17.72 16.56
C PHE A 631 -15.82 18.05 17.15
N LYS A 632 -16.52 18.99 16.54
CA LYS A 632 -17.94 19.21 16.78
C LYS A 632 -18.76 18.17 16.03
N SER A 633 -19.65 17.47 16.73
CA SER A 633 -20.43 16.35 16.18
C SER A 633 -21.39 16.74 15.05
N THR A 634 -21.85 18.01 15.03
CA THR A 634 -22.85 18.48 14.08
C THR A 634 -22.24 18.97 12.76
N SER A 635 -21.06 19.59 12.80
CA SER A 635 -20.44 20.26 11.65
C SER A 635 -19.14 19.61 11.19
N GLY A 636 -18.53 18.74 12.00
CA GLY A 636 -17.20 18.21 11.70
C GLY A 636 -16.07 19.20 11.94
N GLU A 637 -16.38 20.39 12.45
CA GLU A 637 -15.39 21.42 12.72
C GLU A 637 -14.40 20.93 13.77
N LYS A 638 -13.11 21.03 13.45
CA LYS A 638 -12.02 20.62 14.33
C LYS A 638 -11.88 21.62 15.47
N LEU A 639 -12.15 21.16 16.69
CA LEU A 639 -12.01 21.95 17.91
C LEU A 639 -10.58 21.92 18.42
N GLN A 640 -9.97 20.73 18.50
CA GLN A 640 -8.65 20.55 19.10
C GLN A 640 -7.85 19.46 18.37
N GLU A 641 -6.53 19.66 18.30
CA GLU A 641 -5.57 18.62 17.94
C GLU A 641 -4.43 18.61 18.96
N ILE A 642 -4.17 17.42 19.50
CA ILE A 642 -3.18 17.20 20.55
C ILE A 642 -2.30 16.04 20.10
N LEU A 643 -0.98 16.23 20.11
CA LEU A 643 -0.03 15.12 19.99
C LEU A 643 -0.05 14.36 21.31
N ALA A 644 -0.81 13.26 21.37
CA ALA A 644 -1.12 12.60 22.62
C ALA A 644 0.04 11.70 23.06
N HIS A 645 0.59 10.89 22.16
CA HIS A 645 1.61 9.89 22.48
C HIS A 645 2.74 9.88 21.45
N ASP A 646 3.85 9.22 21.80
CA ASP A 646 5.01 9.03 20.91
C ASP A 646 4.85 7.80 20.01
N ASP A 647 3.89 6.93 20.35
CA ASP A 647 3.45 5.76 19.58
C ASP A 647 1.92 5.82 19.33
N GLU A 648 1.39 4.80 18.67
CA GLU A 648 -0.03 4.69 18.28
C GLU A 648 -1.00 4.79 19.46
N VAL A 649 -2.11 5.53 19.30
CA VAL A 649 -3.15 5.68 20.33
C VAL A 649 -4.27 4.69 20.06
N LEU A 650 -4.41 3.69 20.93
CA LEU A 650 -5.31 2.55 20.72
C LEU A 650 -6.75 2.87 21.13
N CYS A 651 -6.94 3.66 22.18
CA CYS A 651 -8.28 4.06 22.63
C CYS A 651 -8.28 5.45 23.29
N CYS A 652 -9.41 6.14 23.19
CA CYS A 652 -9.70 7.38 23.87
C CYS A 652 -11.11 7.39 24.47
N ALA A 653 -11.28 8.01 25.64
CA ALA A 653 -12.57 8.09 26.32
C ALA A 653 -12.79 9.44 27.01
N PHE A 654 -13.98 10.02 26.86
CA PHE A 654 -14.44 11.19 27.62
C PHE A 654 -14.78 10.81 29.07
N SER A 655 -14.52 11.74 29.99
CA SER A 655 -15.04 11.69 31.34
C SER A 655 -16.55 11.95 31.37
N PRO A 656 -17.27 11.52 32.42
CA PRO A 656 -18.73 11.71 32.50
C PRO A 656 -19.19 13.16 32.57
N ASP A 657 -18.28 14.12 32.81
CA ASP A 657 -18.51 15.56 32.75
C ASP A 657 -17.99 16.22 31.45
N ASP A 658 -17.48 15.44 30.49
CA ASP A 658 -16.90 15.88 29.20
C ASP A 658 -15.72 16.86 29.30
N ARG A 659 -15.17 17.08 30.50
CA ARG A 659 -14.04 18.00 30.74
C ARG A 659 -12.69 17.36 30.51
N HIS A 660 -12.61 16.04 30.62
CA HIS A 660 -11.39 15.27 30.53
C HIS A 660 -11.49 14.21 29.43
N ILE A 661 -10.37 13.94 28.78
CA ILE A 661 -10.21 12.78 27.89
C ILE A 661 -9.02 11.96 28.38
N ALA A 662 -9.20 10.66 28.50
CA ALA A 662 -8.12 9.72 28.70
C ALA A 662 -7.71 9.13 27.34
N THR A 663 -6.41 8.95 27.14
CA THR A 663 -5.83 8.25 25.99
C THR A 663 -4.92 7.15 26.49
N CYS A 664 -4.95 5.99 25.83
CA CYS A 664 -4.03 4.90 26.06
C CYS A 664 -3.35 4.48 24.75
N SER A 665 -2.11 4.03 24.84
CA SER A 665 -1.22 3.85 23.69
C SER A 665 -0.33 2.61 23.83
N SER A 666 0.20 2.18 22.70
CA SER A 666 1.28 1.19 22.61
C SER A 666 2.56 1.62 23.32
N ASP A 667 2.71 2.91 23.67
CA ASP A 667 3.81 3.42 24.50
C ASP A 667 3.73 3.01 25.99
N ARG A 668 2.72 2.21 26.36
CA ARG A 668 2.47 1.69 27.72
C ARG A 668 2.04 2.75 28.73
N LYS A 669 1.65 3.94 28.26
CA LYS A 669 1.23 5.05 29.11
C LYS A 669 -0.27 5.34 28.95
N VAL A 670 -0.86 5.81 30.04
CA VAL A 670 -2.20 6.41 30.04
C VAL A 670 -2.05 7.89 30.33
N LYS A 671 -2.60 8.74 29.46
CA LYS A 671 -2.55 10.19 29.62
C LYS A 671 -3.95 10.76 29.73
N VAL A 672 -4.13 11.71 30.65
CA VAL A 672 -5.41 12.40 30.86
C VAL A 672 -5.24 13.87 30.49
N TRP A 673 -6.13 14.35 29.64
CA TRP A 673 -6.08 15.67 29.01
C TRP A 673 -7.27 16.52 29.42
N ASN A 674 -7.07 17.83 29.48
CA ASN A 674 -8.15 18.80 29.55
C ASN A 674 -8.68 19.07 28.13
N VAL A 675 -9.99 18.91 27.91
CA VAL A 675 -10.60 19.04 26.57
C VAL A 675 -10.59 20.48 26.06
N GLU A 676 -10.82 21.46 26.92
CA GLU A 676 -10.92 22.89 26.53
C GLU A 676 -9.56 23.51 26.24
N LYS A 677 -8.55 23.16 27.04
CA LYS A 677 -7.20 23.75 26.94
C LYS A 677 -6.22 22.89 26.14
N GLY A 678 -6.54 21.62 25.92
CA GLY A 678 -5.62 20.64 25.34
C GLY A 678 -4.36 20.37 26.18
N THR A 679 -4.38 20.71 27.47
CA THR A 679 -3.23 20.54 28.36
C THR A 679 -3.24 19.17 29.01
N LEU A 680 -2.06 18.56 29.13
CA LEU A 680 -1.84 17.33 29.87
C LEU A 680 -2.08 17.56 31.37
N LEU A 681 -2.95 16.77 31.98
CA LEU A 681 -3.26 16.83 33.42
C LEU A 681 -2.47 15.78 34.20
N ARG A 682 -2.48 14.54 33.72
CA ARG A 682 -1.86 13.40 34.40
C ARG A 682 -1.29 12.40 33.41
N VAL A 683 -0.22 11.74 33.83
CA VAL A 683 0.38 10.59 33.16
C VAL A 683 0.44 9.46 34.19
N PHE A 684 -0.07 8.29 33.83
CA PHE A 684 0.17 7.04 34.55
C PHE A 684 1.19 6.24 33.76
N GLU A 685 2.39 6.09 34.33
CA GLU A 685 3.52 5.36 33.77
C GLU A 685 3.98 4.25 34.73
N ASP A 686 4.71 3.27 34.20
CA ASP A 686 5.39 2.17 34.92
C ASP A 686 4.53 1.07 35.55
N GLU A 687 3.21 1.12 35.41
CA GLU A 687 2.31 0.13 36.01
C GLU A 687 1.80 -0.96 35.07
N HIS A 688 1.73 -0.70 33.76
CA HIS A 688 1.47 -1.72 32.74
C HIS A 688 2.81 -2.08 32.08
N GLU A 689 3.10 -3.37 31.95
CA GLU A 689 4.34 -3.86 31.35
C GLU A 689 4.28 -3.88 29.82
N GLU A 690 3.07 -3.96 29.27
CA GLU A 690 2.80 -4.02 27.84
C GLU A 690 1.80 -2.96 27.37
N GLN A 691 1.42 -3.02 26.09
CA GLN A 691 0.49 -2.08 25.47
C GLN A 691 -0.90 -2.13 26.11
N ILE A 692 -1.53 -0.96 26.20
CA ILE A 692 -2.84 -0.79 26.82
C ILE A 692 -3.90 -0.69 25.72
N ASN A 693 -4.76 -1.70 25.60
CA ASN A 693 -5.69 -1.85 24.48
C ASN A 693 -6.90 -0.92 24.58
N HIS A 694 -7.42 -0.71 25.79
CA HIS A 694 -8.66 0.02 25.99
C HIS A 694 -8.68 0.79 27.31
N CYS A 695 -9.33 1.94 27.29
CA CYS A 695 -9.57 2.76 28.48
C CYS A 695 -11.00 3.30 28.48
N GLN A 696 -11.67 3.25 29.63
CA GLN A 696 -13.03 3.80 29.76
C GLN A 696 -13.22 4.46 31.13
N PHE A 697 -13.84 5.65 31.13
CA PHE A 697 -14.30 6.29 32.37
C PHE A 697 -15.63 5.72 32.85
N THR A 698 -15.93 5.92 34.13
CA THR A 698 -17.26 5.74 34.68
C THR A 698 -18.31 6.58 33.97
N ASN A 699 -19.56 6.11 33.95
CA ASN A 699 -20.68 6.76 33.29
C ASN A 699 -21.34 7.84 34.16
N THR A 700 -21.21 7.75 35.49
CA THR A 700 -21.80 8.70 36.44
C THR A 700 -20.75 9.58 37.12
N ASN A 701 -21.15 10.80 37.46
CA ASN A 701 -20.32 11.75 38.22
C ASN A 701 -20.19 11.37 39.71
N ARG A 702 -20.71 10.22 40.16
CA ARG A 702 -20.65 9.81 41.58
C ARG A 702 -19.22 9.49 42.02
N ARG A 703 -18.47 8.80 41.15
CA ARG A 703 -17.05 8.49 41.33
C ARG A 703 -16.42 8.51 39.94
N VAL A 704 -15.41 9.36 39.73
CA VAL A 704 -14.66 9.38 38.47
C VAL A 704 -13.53 8.36 38.57
N LEU A 705 -13.78 7.17 38.05
CA LEU A 705 -12.76 6.12 37.91
C LEU A 705 -12.46 5.90 36.42
N LEU A 706 -11.26 5.43 36.14
CA LEU A 706 -10.83 5.03 34.80
C LEU A 706 -10.46 3.55 34.87
N ALA A 707 -11.02 2.72 33.98
CA ALA A 707 -10.62 1.33 33.80
C ALA A 707 -9.65 1.22 32.62
N THR A 708 -8.62 0.38 32.74
CA THR A 708 -7.67 0.09 31.65
C THR A 708 -7.39 -1.39 31.53
N CYS A 709 -7.23 -1.86 30.29
CA CYS A 709 -6.89 -3.24 29.94
C CYS A 709 -5.58 -3.29 29.15
N SER A 710 -4.72 -4.27 29.46
CA SER A 710 -3.40 -4.42 28.86
C SER A 710 -3.14 -5.87 28.42
N ASN A 711 -2.12 -6.04 27.58
CA ASN A 711 -1.51 -7.32 27.21
C ASN A 711 -0.46 -7.81 28.24
N ASP A 712 -0.57 -7.38 29.50
CA ASP A 712 0.39 -7.75 30.54
C ASP A 712 0.45 -9.28 30.75
N LYS A 713 1.63 -9.80 31.09
CA LYS A 713 1.84 -11.24 31.38
C LYS A 713 0.95 -11.75 32.50
N ILE A 714 0.69 -10.89 33.48
CA ILE A 714 -0.36 -11.07 34.46
C ILE A 714 -1.52 -10.28 33.88
N THR A 715 -2.43 -10.98 33.22
CA THR A 715 -3.53 -10.50 32.39
C THR A 715 -4.57 -9.75 33.22
N ASN A 716 -4.23 -8.50 33.56
CA ASN A 716 -4.90 -7.70 34.58
C ASN A 716 -5.72 -6.56 33.98
N THR A 717 -6.84 -6.26 34.61
CA THR A 717 -7.55 -5.00 34.40
C THR A 717 -7.31 -4.08 35.60
N LYS A 718 -6.93 -2.82 35.36
CA LYS A 718 -6.64 -1.86 36.43
C LYS A 718 -7.73 -0.79 36.52
N LEU A 719 -8.06 -0.41 37.75
CA LEU A 719 -8.96 0.70 38.07
C LEU A 719 -8.15 1.84 38.67
N TRP A 720 -8.27 3.02 38.08
CA TRP A 720 -7.56 4.23 38.46
C TRP A 720 -8.50 5.23 39.06
N ASN A 721 -7.99 5.93 40.07
CA ASN A 721 -8.63 7.11 40.62
C ASN A 721 -7.76 8.30 40.24
N LEU A 722 -8.33 9.29 39.53
CA LEU A 722 -7.58 10.46 39.05
C LEU A 722 -6.90 11.23 40.19
N ASN A 723 -7.45 11.16 41.41
CA ASN A 723 -6.92 11.82 42.60
C ASN A 723 -5.72 11.09 43.21
N LYS A 724 -5.47 9.83 42.85
CA LYS A 724 -4.33 9.04 43.34
C LYS A 724 -3.25 8.96 42.25
N PRO A 725 -1.96 8.84 42.62
CA PRO A 725 -0.88 8.66 41.66
C PRO A 725 -0.75 7.21 41.16
N THR A 726 -1.20 6.22 41.93
CA THR A 726 -1.16 4.79 41.60
C THR A 726 -2.55 4.25 41.31
N SER A 727 -2.62 3.06 40.70
CA SER A 727 -3.88 2.33 40.54
C SER A 727 -4.56 2.08 41.89
N GLN A 728 -5.88 2.15 41.90
CA GLN A 728 -6.70 1.91 43.08
C GLN A 728 -6.88 0.41 43.31
N ASN A 729 -7.26 -0.34 42.26
CA ASN A 729 -7.49 -1.77 42.31
C ASN A 729 -6.90 -2.45 41.06
N THR A 730 -6.46 -3.70 41.21
CA THR A 730 -6.05 -4.59 40.12
C THR A 730 -6.93 -5.83 40.15
N MET A 731 -7.64 -6.10 39.06
CA MET A 731 -8.56 -7.24 38.92
C MET A 731 -7.86 -8.37 38.17
N PHE A 732 -7.88 -9.56 38.77
CA PHE A 732 -7.28 -10.78 38.23
C PHE A 732 -8.38 -11.75 37.80
N GLY A 733 -8.16 -12.49 36.71
CA GLY A 733 -9.06 -13.58 36.36
C GLY A 733 -8.95 -14.08 34.92
N HIS A 734 -8.51 -13.26 33.97
CA HIS A 734 -8.34 -13.69 32.58
C HIS A 734 -7.06 -14.50 32.39
N MET A 735 -7.04 -15.43 31.43
CA MET A 735 -5.88 -16.28 31.13
C MET A 735 -5.06 -15.78 29.92
N GLU A 736 -5.69 -14.94 29.10
CA GLU A 736 -5.12 -14.31 27.90
C GLU A 736 -5.38 -12.79 27.93
N PRO A 737 -4.75 -12.00 27.05
CA PRO A 737 -4.88 -10.55 27.05
C PRO A 737 -6.32 -10.03 27.01
N VAL A 738 -6.57 -8.99 27.82
CA VAL A 738 -7.88 -8.35 27.90
C VAL A 738 -7.97 -7.26 26.84
N ASN A 739 -8.92 -7.41 25.91
CA ASN A 739 -9.07 -6.52 24.76
C ASN A 739 -9.86 -5.26 25.10
N HIS A 740 -10.92 -5.38 25.90
CA HIS A 740 -11.87 -4.29 26.12
C HIS A 740 -12.51 -4.35 27.50
N CYS A 741 -12.71 -3.18 28.12
CA CYS A 741 -13.43 -3.01 29.38
C CYS A 741 -14.60 -2.04 29.23
N CYS A 742 -15.73 -2.34 29.86
CA CYS A 742 -16.91 -1.48 29.83
C CYS A 742 -17.65 -1.42 31.17
N PHE A 743 -17.81 -0.21 31.73
CA PHE A 743 -18.60 -0.01 32.94
C PHE A 743 -20.10 -0.19 32.64
N SER A 744 -20.82 -0.77 33.59
CA SER A 744 -22.28 -0.80 33.57
C SER A 744 -22.87 0.61 33.63
N PRO A 745 -24.12 0.84 33.17
CA PRO A 745 -24.72 2.17 33.15
C PRO A 745 -24.80 2.85 34.52
N ASP A 746 -24.84 2.06 35.60
CA ASP A 746 -24.90 2.47 37.01
C ASP A 746 -23.54 2.47 37.73
N ASP A 747 -22.45 2.12 37.02
CA ASP A 747 -21.07 1.98 37.51
C ASP A 747 -20.87 0.95 38.64
N THR A 748 -21.81 0.03 38.84
CA THR A 748 -21.71 -1.03 39.87
C THR A 748 -20.81 -2.17 39.42
N TYR A 749 -20.85 -2.50 38.13
CA TYR A 749 -20.11 -3.59 37.52
C TYR A 749 -19.20 -3.09 36.39
N LEU A 750 -18.14 -3.86 36.14
CA LEU A 750 -17.24 -3.70 35.01
C LEU A 750 -17.22 -5.00 34.21
N ALA A 751 -17.53 -4.91 32.92
CA ALA A 751 -17.40 -6.03 31.99
C ALA A 751 -16.03 -6.01 31.31
N THR A 752 -15.36 -7.15 31.25
CA THR A 752 -14.08 -7.33 30.57
C THR A 752 -14.17 -8.48 29.56
N SER A 753 -13.58 -8.28 28.39
CA SER A 753 -13.56 -9.27 27.30
C SER A 753 -12.12 -9.59 26.90
N SER A 754 -11.83 -10.87 26.72
CA SER A 754 -10.46 -11.38 26.50
C SER A 754 -10.38 -12.34 25.32
N ASN A 755 -9.14 -12.52 24.84
CA ASN A 755 -8.80 -13.55 23.84
C ASN A 755 -8.97 -14.99 24.35
N ASP A 756 -9.11 -15.20 25.66
CA ASP A 756 -9.39 -16.53 26.23
C ASP A 756 -10.80 -17.04 25.90
N GLY A 757 -11.61 -16.23 25.21
CA GLY A 757 -12.99 -16.55 24.85
C GLY A 757 -14.00 -16.30 25.96
N THR A 758 -13.57 -15.64 27.04
CA THR A 758 -14.42 -15.34 28.19
C THR A 758 -14.84 -13.88 28.25
N LEU A 759 -16.05 -13.68 28.75
CA LEU A 759 -16.57 -12.40 29.19
C LEU A 759 -16.72 -12.45 30.71
N LYS A 760 -15.97 -11.62 31.43
CA LYS A 760 -16.02 -11.56 32.91
C LYS A 760 -16.64 -10.26 33.39
N LEU A 761 -17.37 -10.35 34.49
CA LEU A 761 -17.98 -9.23 35.19
C LEU A 761 -17.36 -9.10 36.57
N PHE A 762 -16.86 -7.91 36.88
CA PHE A 762 -16.27 -7.56 38.16
C PHE A 762 -17.13 -6.54 38.88
N GLU A 763 -17.31 -6.68 40.19
CA GLU A 763 -17.95 -5.64 40.99
C GLU A 763 -16.93 -4.53 41.31
N VAL A 764 -17.26 -3.28 40.98
CA VAL A 764 -16.31 -2.15 41.04
C VAL A 764 -15.89 -1.81 42.47
N GLN A 765 -16.77 -2.00 43.45
CA GLN A 765 -16.48 -1.69 44.86
C GLN A 765 -15.53 -2.69 45.50
N SER A 766 -15.74 -3.98 45.25
CA SER A 766 -14.96 -5.06 45.84
C SER A 766 -13.77 -5.49 44.98
N ALA A 767 -13.77 -5.14 43.69
CA ALA A 767 -12.83 -5.60 42.66
C ALA A 767 -12.78 -7.13 42.51
N ASN A 768 -13.82 -7.83 42.96
CA ASN A 768 -13.94 -9.28 42.84
C ASN A 768 -14.69 -9.67 41.57
N GLU A 769 -14.33 -10.82 41.02
CA GLU A 769 -15.09 -11.46 39.95
C GLU A 769 -16.48 -11.81 40.48
N TRP A 770 -17.51 -11.27 39.83
CA TRP A 770 -18.90 -11.57 40.12
C TRP A 770 -19.41 -12.75 39.29
N LYS A 771 -19.11 -12.75 37.97
CA LYS A 771 -19.60 -13.77 37.04
C LYS A 771 -18.67 -13.90 35.82
N SER A 772 -18.53 -15.11 35.28
CA SER A 772 -17.78 -15.40 34.06
C SER A 772 -18.64 -16.20 33.07
N ILE A 773 -18.59 -15.83 31.79
CA ILE A 773 -19.28 -16.50 30.70
C ILE A 773 -18.23 -16.97 29.70
N ASP A 774 -18.19 -18.27 29.43
CA ASP A 774 -17.31 -18.87 28.44
C ASP A 774 -18.03 -19.05 27.11
N ILE A 775 -17.62 -18.26 26.10
CA ILE A 775 -18.22 -18.28 24.77
C ILE A 775 -17.65 -19.43 23.91
N ASN A 776 -16.47 -19.97 24.24
CA ASN A 776 -15.90 -21.12 23.52
C ASN A 776 -16.81 -22.35 23.59
N SER A 777 -17.44 -22.58 24.75
CA SER A 777 -18.33 -23.73 24.98
C SER A 777 -19.50 -23.85 23.99
N PHE A 778 -19.81 -22.79 23.25
CA PHE A 778 -20.91 -22.74 22.28
C PHE A 778 -20.50 -23.02 20.83
N PHE A 779 -19.21 -23.26 20.56
CA PHE A 779 -18.69 -23.65 19.24
C PHE A 779 -18.03 -25.05 19.28
N PRO A 780 -18.81 -26.13 19.43
CA PRO A 780 -18.26 -27.48 19.57
C PRO A 780 -17.68 -28.07 18.28
N ASP A 781 -18.06 -27.56 17.09
CA ASP A 781 -17.81 -28.21 15.78
C ASP A 781 -16.73 -27.53 14.90
N ASN A 782 -15.70 -26.92 15.49
CA ASN A 782 -14.62 -26.33 14.69
C ASN A 782 -13.40 -27.26 14.59
N ASP A 783 -13.19 -27.82 13.38
CA ASP A 783 -11.95 -28.50 12.95
C ASP A 783 -10.74 -27.55 12.82
N ASP A 784 -10.92 -26.24 13.07
CA ASP A 784 -9.86 -25.24 13.02
C ASP A 784 -9.20 -25.07 14.40
N GLU A 785 -7.87 -25.14 14.47
CA GLU A 785 -7.01 -24.91 15.64
C GLU A 785 -7.13 -23.49 16.28
N THR A 786 -8.09 -22.67 15.85
CA THR A 786 -8.23 -21.27 16.29
C THR A 786 -9.38 -21.11 17.29
N GLY A 787 -9.04 -20.81 18.56
CA GLY A 787 -10.01 -20.55 19.63
C GLY A 787 -10.93 -19.35 19.37
N VAL A 788 -12.10 -19.31 20.00
CA VAL A 788 -13.06 -18.21 19.85
C VAL A 788 -12.62 -17.06 20.75
N MET A 789 -12.26 -15.92 20.15
CA MET A 789 -11.85 -14.72 20.88
C MET A 789 -13.01 -13.72 21.04
N VAL A 790 -13.11 -13.06 22.20
CA VAL A 790 -14.07 -11.98 22.45
C VAL A 790 -13.35 -10.65 22.37
N LYS A 791 -13.68 -9.84 21.37
CA LYS A 791 -12.96 -8.59 21.08
C LYS A 791 -13.47 -7.40 21.88
N CYS A 792 -14.79 -7.27 21.98
CA CYS A 792 -15.41 -6.15 22.68
C CYS A 792 -16.74 -6.57 23.30
N SER A 793 -17.16 -5.77 24.29
CA SER A 793 -18.41 -5.96 25.01
C SER A 793 -19.01 -4.62 25.43
N THR A 794 -20.33 -4.47 25.30
CA THR A 794 -21.02 -3.23 25.68
C THR A 794 -22.36 -3.52 26.36
N TRP A 795 -22.67 -2.73 27.40
CA TRP A 795 -23.92 -2.84 28.14
C TRP A 795 -25.07 -2.16 27.41
N SER A 796 -26.26 -2.73 27.52
CA SER A 796 -27.50 -2.04 27.16
C SER A 796 -27.81 -0.91 28.14
N ALA A 797 -28.59 0.08 27.67
CA ALA A 797 -28.97 1.24 28.48
C ALA A 797 -29.79 0.89 29.73
N ASP A 798 -30.50 -0.24 29.72
CA ASP A 798 -31.26 -0.77 30.86
C ASP A 798 -30.36 -1.48 31.90
N GLY A 799 -29.08 -1.74 31.59
CA GLY A 799 -28.14 -2.42 32.47
C GLY A 799 -28.38 -3.92 32.64
N ALA A 800 -29.36 -4.51 31.96
CA ALA A 800 -29.72 -5.92 32.10
C ALA A 800 -29.06 -6.83 31.06
N ARG A 801 -28.59 -6.26 29.93
CA ARG A 801 -28.09 -7.00 28.77
C ARG A 801 -26.68 -6.53 28.40
N ILE A 802 -25.90 -7.44 27.80
CA ILE A 802 -24.59 -7.12 27.22
C ILE A 802 -24.53 -7.73 25.84
N PHE A 803 -24.03 -6.95 24.90
CA PHE A 803 -23.63 -7.43 23.60
C PHE A 803 -22.13 -7.72 23.60
N CYS A 804 -21.73 -8.84 23.01
CA CYS A 804 -20.33 -9.17 22.82
C CYS A 804 -20.06 -9.53 21.36
N ALA A 805 -18.91 -9.10 20.84
CA ALA A 805 -18.45 -9.48 19.51
C ALA A 805 -17.46 -10.65 19.62
N ALA A 806 -17.75 -11.72 18.90
CA ALA A 806 -16.87 -12.88 18.76
C ALA A 806 -16.91 -13.40 17.31
N LYS A 807 -15.73 -13.63 16.71
CA LYS A 807 -15.57 -13.93 15.27
C LYS A 807 -16.26 -12.86 14.39
N ASN A 808 -17.14 -13.27 13.48
CA ASN A 808 -17.87 -12.39 12.53
C ASN A 808 -19.28 -12.07 13.03
N THR A 809 -19.58 -12.41 14.29
CA THR A 809 -20.94 -12.40 14.85
C THR A 809 -21.01 -11.56 16.12
N VAL A 810 -22.13 -10.86 16.29
CA VAL A 810 -22.43 -10.15 17.54
C VAL A 810 -23.50 -10.93 18.30
N PHE A 811 -23.22 -11.25 19.56
CA PHE A 811 -24.14 -11.98 20.42
C PHE A 811 -24.81 -11.03 21.41
N LEU A 812 -26.10 -11.25 21.64
CA LEU A 812 -26.88 -10.57 22.68
C LEU A 812 -27.16 -11.52 23.84
N TRP A 813 -26.77 -11.08 25.03
CA TRP A 813 -26.93 -11.82 26.27
C TRP A 813 -27.82 -11.07 27.26
N ASP A 814 -28.77 -11.79 27.84
CA ASP A 814 -29.51 -11.38 29.03
C ASP A 814 -28.79 -11.94 30.26
N PHE A 815 -28.31 -11.05 31.13
CA PHE A 815 -27.46 -11.42 32.26
C PHE A 815 -28.25 -11.85 33.48
N GLU A 816 -29.45 -11.31 33.67
CA GLU A 816 -30.37 -11.75 34.72
C GLU A 816 -30.85 -13.18 34.44
N ALA A 817 -31.22 -13.46 33.18
CA ALA A 817 -31.71 -14.77 32.77
C ALA A 817 -30.60 -15.79 32.42
N ASN A 818 -29.33 -15.35 32.36
CA ASN A 818 -28.18 -16.15 31.92
C ASN A 818 -28.41 -16.87 30.57
N LYS A 819 -29.01 -16.18 29.60
CA LYS A 819 -29.46 -16.77 28.34
C LYS A 819 -29.08 -15.89 27.15
N ARG A 820 -28.60 -16.54 26.08
CA ARG A 820 -28.44 -15.90 24.76
C ARG A 820 -29.81 -15.55 24.20
N MET A 821 -30.05 -14.27 23.92
CA MET A 821 -31.32 -13.80 23.36
C MET A 821 -31.31 -13.78 21.83
N ALA A 822 -30.20 -13.32 21.23
CA ALA A 822 -30.11 -13.13 19.79
C ALA A 822 -28.67 -13.26 19.28
N GLU A 823 -28.56 -13.53 17.98
CA GLU A 823 -27.31 -13.59 17.23
C GLU A 823 -27.45 -12.72 15.99
N CYS A 824 -26.59 -11.71 15.86
CA CYS A 824 -26.55 -10.81 14.72
C CYS A 824 -25.41 -11.25 13.81
N SER A 825 -25.74 -12.12 12.85
CA SER A 825 -24.87 -12.54 11.75
C SER A 825 -25.10 -11.64 10.54
N GLY A 826 -24.04 -11.06 9.98
CA GLY A 826 -24.17 -10.25 8.77
C GLY A 826 -22.85 -9.69 8.26
N HIS A 827 -21.89 -9.46 9.15
CA HIS A 827 -20.53 -9.06 8.80
C HIS A 827 -19.80 -10.19 8.07
N LEU A 828 -19.07 -9.83 7.02
CA LEU A 828 -18.34 -10.77 6.17
C LEU A 828 -16.94 -11.08 6.73
N SER A 829 -16.49 -10.26 7.68
CA SER A 829 -15.21 -10.37 8.37
C SER A 829 -15.38 -10.21 9.89
N TRP A 830 -14.27 -10.18 10.61
CA TRP A 830 -14.23 -10.01 12.06
C TRP A 830 -14.78 -8.66 12.50
N VAL A 831 -15.44 -8.64 13.68
CA VAL A 831 -16.07 -7.44 14.25
C VAL A 831 -15.18 -6.88 15.38
N PRO A 832 -14.33 -5.87 15.12
CA PRO A 832 -13.43 -5.33 16.15
C PRO A 832 -14.15 -4.53 17.24
N CYS A 833 -15.27 -3.84 16.96
CA CYS A 833 -15.92 -2.97 17.94
C CYS A 833 -17.46 -2.97 17.82
N VAL A 834 -18.13 -2.85 18.97
CA VAL A 834 -19.59 -2.72 19.10
C VAL A 834 -19.92 -1.69 20.19
N GLN A 835 -20.81 -0.75 19.89
CA GLN A 835 -21.19 0.33 20.80
C GLN A 835 -22.68 0.65 20.73
N PHE A 836 -23.29 1.01 21.86
CA PHE A 836 -24.67 1.49 21.91
C PHE A 836 -24.83 2.97 21.56
N SER A 837 -25.99 3.32 21.01
CA SER A 837 -26.46 4.71 21.05
C SER A 837 -26.74 5.13 22.50
N PRO A 838 -26.50 6.39 22.90
CA PRO A 838 -26.74 6.86 24.27
C PRO A 838 -28.17 6.66 24.79
N LYS A 839 -29.15 6.48 23.90
CA LYS A 839 -30.55 6.22 24.22
C LYS A 839 -30.93 4.74 24.22
N GLY A 840 -30.01 3.83 23.88
CA GLY A 840 -30.21 2.38 23.92
C GLY A 840 -31.04 1.79 22.78
N SER A 841 -31.57 2.60 21.86
CA SER A 841 -32.44 2.13 20.78
C SER A 841 -31.70 1.48 19.61
N LEU A 842 -30.43 1.84 19.41
CA LEU A 842 -29.61 1.41 18.28
C LEU A 842 -28.26 0.86 18.77
N LEU A 843 -27.76 -0.15 18.09
CA LEU A 843 -26.46 -0.77 18.28
C LEU A 843 -25.61 -0.51 17.04
N LEU A 844 -24.40 -0.03 17.23
CA LEU A 844 -23.42 0.16 16.16
C LEU A 844 -22.38 -0.94 16.25
N SER A 845 -22.01 -1.53 15.12
CA SER A 845 -20.95 -2.53 15.02
C SER A 845 -20.04 -2.17 13.86
N SER A 846 -18.74 -2.21 14.06
CA SER A 846 -17.74 -2.06 12.99
C SER A 846 -17.10 -3.41 12.69
N SER A 847 -16.74 -3.64 11.43
CA SER A 847 -16.16 -4.89 10.92
C SER A 847 -14.92 -4.61 10.07
N ASP A 848 -14.00 -5.56 10.05
CA ASP A 848 -12.79 -5.57 9.20
C ASP A 848 -13.13 -5.66 7.70
N ASP A 849 -14.40 -5.91 7.36
CA ASP A 849 -14.94 -5.76 6.01
C ASP A 849 -15.13 -4.29 5.58
N GLN A 850 -14.59 -3.35 6.38
CA GLN A 850 -14.68 -1.90 6.19
C GLN A 850 -16.11 -1.35 6.32
N THR A 851 -17.05 -2.13 6.86
CA THR A 851 -18.44 -1.70 7.06
C THR A 851 -18.75 -1.38 8.52
N ILE A 852 -19.54 -0.33 8.71
CA ILE A 852 -20.16 0.00 9.99
C ILE A 852 -21.66 -0.23 9.83
N ARG A 853 -22.22 -1.07 10.68
CA ARG A 853 -23.64 -1.42 10.66
C ARG A 853 -24.34 -0.92 11.91
N LEU A 854 -25.52 -0.35 11.69
CA LEU A 854 -26.45 0.07 12.72
C LEU A 854 -27.59 -0.95 12.79
N TRP A 855 -27.84 -1.45 13.99
CA TRP A 855 -28.88 -2.42 14.30
C TRP A 855 -29.90 -1.78 15.23
N GLU A 856 -31.17 -1.95 14.94
CA GLU A 856 -32.24 -1.50 15.83
C GLU A 856 -32.50 -2.57 16.90
N THR A 857 -32.27 -2.21 18.16
CA THR A 857 -32.25 -3.17 19.29
C THR A 857 -33.61 -3.84 19.49
N GLU A 858 -34.71 -3.10 19.32
CA GLU A 858 -36.08 -3.66 19.37
C GLU A 858 -36.37 -4.64 18.23
N ARG A 859 -35.86 -4.38 17.01
CA ARG A 859 -36.01 -5.28 15.86
C ARG A 859 -35.10 -6.50 15.91
N VAL A 860 -33.95 -6.43 16.59
CA VAL A 860 -33.08 -7.59 16.84
C VAL A 860 -33.80 -8.64 17.70
N HIS A 861 -34.74 -8.23 18.57
CA HIS A 861 -35.56 -9.16 19.37
C HIS A 861 -36.67 -9.85 18.58
N THR A 862 -37.20 -9.21 17.56
CA THR A 862 -38.14 -9.83 16.63
C THR A 862 -37.37 -10.23 15.38
N SER A 863 -36.91 -11.48 15.29
CA SER A 863 -36.66 -12.04 13.97
C SER A 863 -37.99 -11.91 13.21
N SER A 864 -38.15 -10.86 12.41
CA SER A 864 -39.16 -10.80 11.37
C SER A 864 -38.69 -11.84 10.36
N ALA A 865 -38.97 -13.09 10.70
CA ALA A 865 -38.77 -14.23 9.83
C ALA A 865 -39.80 -14.10 8.71
N VAL A 866 -39.55 -13.18 7.79
CA VAL A 866 -39.65 -13.51 6.37
C VAL A 866 -38.36 -14.25 6.04
N ALA A 867 -38.20 -15.42 6.65
CA ALA A 867 -37.34 -16.45 6.12
C ALA A 867 -38.10 -17.05 4.93
N LEU A 868 -38.11 -16.35 3.79
CA LEU A 868 -38.34 -17.01 2.52
C LEU A 868 -37.11 -17.88 2.29
N LYS A 869 -37.17 -19.10 2.82
CA LYS A 869 -36.04 -20.01 2.93
C LYS A 869 -35.67 -20.65 1.58
N ARG A 870 -36.38 -20.35 0.49
CA ARG A 870 -36.18 -20.94 -0.86
C ARG A 870 -36.67 -19.99 -1.97
N ASP A 871 -35.94 -19.98 -3.09
CA ASP A 871 -36.32 -19.29 -4.32
C ASP A 871 -37.56 -19.96 -4.96
N PHE A 872 -38.57 -19.17 -5.33
CA PHE A 872 -39.70 -19.60 -6.16
C PHE A 872 -39.77 -18.73 -7.41
N ASP A 873 -39.94 -19.36 -8.58
CA ASP A 873 -40.06 -18.67 -9.86
C ASP A 873 -41.39 -17.90 -9.95
N VAL A 874 -41.31 -16.62 -10.30
CA VAL A 874 -42.44 -15.73 -10.61
C VAL A 874 -42.44 -15.50 -12.11
N VAL A 875 -43.57 -15.76 -12.78
CA VAL A 875 -43.74 -15.46 -14.22
C VAL A 875 -44.58 -14.19 -14.35
N PHE A 876 -44.01 -13.18 -15.00
CA PHE A 876 -44.71 -11.94 -15.33
C PHE A 876 -45.46 -12.15 -16.65
N ASN A 877 -46.80 -12.11 -16.62
CA ASN A 877 -47.61 -11.88 -17.81
C ASN A 877 -48.08 -10.44 -17.81
N GLN A 878 -48.13 -9.81 -18.98
CA GLN A 878 -48.17 -8.35 -19.14
C GLN A 878 -49.35 -7.61 -18.49
N ASP A 879 -50.36 -8.29 -17.93
CA ASP A 879 -51.45 -7.66 -17.17
C ASP A 879 -51.93 -8.42 -15.90
N ASP A 880 -51.34 -9.56 -15.51
CA ASP A 880 -51.74 -10.31 -14.29
C ASP A 880 -50.57 -11.08 -13.64
N ILE A 881 -50.40 -10.94 -12.32
CA ILE A 881 -49.33 -11.62 -11.55
C ILE A 881 -49.78 -13.05 -11.22
N THR A 882 -49.18 -14.05 -11.88
CA THR A 882 -49.41 -15.47 -11.56
C THR A 882 -48.22 -16.03 -10.79
N VAL A 883 -48.43 -16.36 -9.52
CA VAL A 883 -47.41 -17.02 -8.66
C VAL A 883 -47.55 -18.53 -8.78
N VAL A 884 -46.45 -19.23 -9.07
CA VAL A 884 -46.37 -20.70 -8.99
C VAL A 884 -45.34 -21.06 -7.92
N ALA A 885 -45.81 -21.47 -6.74
CA ALA A 885 -44.94 -21.97 -5.69
C ALA A 885 -45.00 -23.52 -5.66
N ALA A 886 -43.84 -24.16 -5.69
CA ALA A 886 -43.70 -25.60 -5.47
C ALA A 886 -43.33 -25.86 -3.99
N ASP A 887 -44.28 -26.29 -3.15
CA ASP A 887 -43.95 -26.64 -1.75
C ASP A 887 -42.93 -27.80 -1.69
N SER A 888 -42.21 -27.92 -0.56
CA SER A 888 -41.33 -29.03 -0.12
C SER A 888 -41.89 -30.45 -0.28
N LYS A 889 -43.17 -30.59 -0.66
CA LYS A 889 -43.90 -31.83 -0.97
C LYS A 889 -44.38 -31.93 -2.44
N ASN A 890 -43.80 -31.15 -3.37
CA ASN A 890 -44.13 -31.14 -4.80
C ASN A 890 -45.61 -30.80 -5.12
N ARG A 891 -46.16 -29.77 -4.47
CA ARG A 891 -47.53 -29.28 -4.72
C ARG A 891 -47.50 -27.93 -5.43
N LEU A 892 -48.30 -27.77 -6.50
CA LEU A 892 -48.52 -26.51 -7.21
C LEU A 892 -49.71 -25.76 -6.58
N GLN A 893 -49.50 -24.53 -6.12
CA GLN A 893 -50.57 -23.63 -5.66
C GLN A 893 -50.76 -22.45 -6.62
N VAL A 894 -52.04 -22.10 -6.85
CA VAL A 894 -52.52 -20.96 -7.64
C VAL A 894 -53.35 -20.06 -6.68
N PRO A 895 -53.51 -18.74 -6.90
CA PRO A 895 -54.11 -17.81 -5.92
C PRO A 895 -55.52 -18.15 -5.40
N SER A 896 -56.27 -19.05 -6.07
CA SER A 896 -57.59 -19.53 -5.61
C SER A 896 -57.52 -20.58 -4.48
N GLY A 897 -56.32 -20.99 -4.04
CA GLY A 897 -56.12 -21.89 -2.90
C GLY A 897 -56.43 -23.37 -3.14
N ASN A 898 -56.97 -23.73 -4.31
CA ASN A 898 -57.30 -25.12 -4.65
C ASN A 898 -56.16 -25.82 -5.38
N ILE A 899 -55.81 -27.02 -4.91
CA ILE A 899 -54.80 -27.90 -5.53
C ILE A 899 -55.42 -28.54 -6.79
N LEU A 900 -54.89 -28.23 -7.98
CA LEU A 900 -55.39 -28.78 -9.25
C LEU A 900 -54.92 -30.22 -9.52
N ALA A 901 -53.67 -30.54 -9.18
CA ALA A 901 -53.08 -31.88 -9.31
C ALA A 901 -51.87 -32.01 -8.36
N THR A 902 -51.59 -33.23 -7.88
CA THR A 902 -50.37 -33.56 -7.12
C THR A 902 -49.59 -34.62 -7.89
N LEU A 903 -48.39 -34.26 -8.37
CA LEU A 903 -47.55 -35.14 -9.16
C LEU A 903 -46.47 -35.77 -8.27
N LEU A 904 -46.70 -37.01 -7.83
CA LEU A 904 -45.79 -37.74 -6.97
C LEU A 904 -44.77 -38.52 -7.81
N GLY A 905 -43.48 -38.26 -7.62
CA GLY A 905 -42.44 -39.09 -8.23
C GLY A 905 -41.00 -38.67 -7.97
N HIS A 906 -40.70 -37.38 -7.82
CA HIS A 906 -39.37 -36.97 -7.35
C HIS A 906 -39.14 -37.39 -5.89
N THR A 907 -37.94 -37.87 -5.59
CA THR A 907 -37.59 -38.41 -4.26
C THR A 907 -36.89 -37.39 -3.36
N LYS A 908 -36.43 -36.28 -3.94
CA LYS A 908 -35.77 -35.17 -3.25
C LYS A 908 -36.36 -33.83 -3.73
N THR A 909 -35.76 -32.70 -3.31
CA THR A 909 -36.29 -31.37 -3.63
C THR A 909 -36.28 -31.11 -5.14
N VAL A 910 -37.27 -30.35 -5.63
CA VAL A 910 -37.36 -29.90 -7.02
C VAL A 910 -36.71 -28.52 -7.12
N HIS A 911 -35.80 -28.35 -8.07
CA HIS A 911 -35.04 -27.10 -8.25
C HIS A 911 -35.65 -26.17 -9.29
N HIS A 912 -36.25 -26.70 -10.36
CA HIS A 912 -36.82 -25.91 -11.44
C HIS A 912 -38.04 -26.62 -12.04
N CYS A 913 -39.03 -25.85 -12.49
CA CYS A 913 -40.21 -26.35 -13.18
C CYS A 913 -40.66 -25.40 -14.30
N LEU A 914 -41.07 -25.95 -15.44
CA LEU A 914 -41.49 -25.17 -16.61
C LEU A 914 -42.62 -25.87 -17.36
N PHE A 915 -43.64 -25.12 -17.79
CA PHE A 915 -44.66 -25.61 -18.73
C PHE A 915 -44.17 -25.47 -20.17
N THR A 916 -44.54 -26.42 -21.02
CA THR A 916 -44.47 -26.25 -22.47
C THR A 916 -45.48 -25.18 -22.92
N GLU A 917 -45.22 -24.53 -24.06
CA GLU A 917 -46.08 -23.44 -24.58
C GLU A 917 -47.55 -23.86 -24.79
N ASP A 918 -47.80 -25.15 -25.02
CA ASP A 918 -49.14 -25.72 -25.15
C ASP A 918 -49.89 -25.87 -23.80
N GLY A 919 -49.22 -25.66 -22.66
CA GLY A 919 -49.74 -25.82 -21.31
C GLY A 919 -50.12 -27.25 -20.92
N GLN A 920 -49.82 -28.25 -21.75
CA GLN A 920 -50.22 -29.65 -21.53
C GLN A 920 -49.15 -30.45 -20.80
N THR A 921 -47.88 -30.08 -20.96
CA THR A 921 -46.74 -30.80 -20.41
C THR A 921 -45.99 -29.92 -19.41
N LEU A 922 -45.66 -30.50 -18.25
CA LEU A 922 -44.86 -29.87 -17.20
C LEU A 922 -43.52 -30.59 -17.12
N ILE A 923 -42.42 -29.84 -17.08
CA ILE A 923 -41.07 -30.40 -16.93
C ILE A 923 -40.54 -29.99 -15.56
N THR A 924 -39.86 -30.91 -14.86
CA THR A 924 -39.30 -30.67 -13.52
C THR A 924 -37.90 -31.26 -13.39
N SER A 925 -36.98 -30.56 -12.70
CA SER A 925 -35.65 -31.08 -12.34
C SER A 925 -35.46 -31.14 -10.83
N SER A 926 -34.66 -32.08 -10.34
CA SER A 926 -34.55 -32.36 -8.91
C SER A 926 -33.14 -32.73 -8.45
N GLU A 927 -32.90 -32.59 -7.14
CA GLU A 927 -31.77 -33.17 -6.41
C GLU A 927 -31.64 -34.69 -6.54
N ASP A 928 -32.70 -35.39 -6.98
CA ASP A 928 -32.68 -36.82 -7.23
C ASP A 928 -31.98 -37.24 -8.53
N THR A 929 -31.26 -36.31 -9.15
CA THR A 929 -30.46 -36.45 -10.38
C THR A 929 -31.28 -36.72 -11.65
N THR A 930 -32.60 -36.60 -11.58
CA THR A 930 -33.50 -36.82 -12.72
C THR A 930 -34.19 -35.55 -13.18
N VAL A 931 -34.48 -35.51 -14.48
CA VAL A 931 -35.45 -34.57 -15.06
C VAL A 931 -36.69 -35.37 -15.44
N ARG A 932 -37.88 -34.84 -15.16
CA ARG A 932 -39.15 -35.51 -15.43
C ARG A 932 -40.03 -34.64 -16.29
N VAL A 933 -40.68 -35.27 -17.26
CA VAL A 933 -41.63 -34.66 -18.18
C VAL A 933 -43.00 -35.28 -17.88
N TRP A 934 -43.95 -34.44 -17.49
CA TRP A 934 -45.24 -34.83 -16.97
C TRP A 934 -46.35 -34.36 -17.89
N ARG A 935 -47.27 -35.25 -18.25
CA ARG A 935 -48.60 -34.82 -18.72
C ARG A 935 -49.47 -34.61 -17.49
N TRP A 936 -49.47 -33.39 -16.96
CA TRP A 936 -49.97 -33.11 -15.60
C TRP A 936 -51.46 -33.44 -15.39
N ARG A 937 -52.27 -33.42 -16.46
CA ARG A 937 -53.70 -33.81 -16.42
C ARG A 937 -53.94 -35.31 -16.37
N THR A 938 -53.08 -36.11 -17.00
CA THR A 938 -53.23 -37.58 -17.06
C THR A 938 -52.34 -38.31 -16.05
N GLY A 939 -51.33 -37.63 -15.50
CA GLY A 939 -50.37 -38.19 -14.55
C GLY A 939 -49.25 -39.02 -15.20
N GLU A 940 -49.20 -39.10 -16.54
CA GLU A 940 -48.11 -39.77 -17.25
C GLU A 940 -46.78 -39.06 -17.02
N CYS A 941 -45.73 -39.83 -16.73
CA CYS A 941 -44.40 -39.31 -16.40
C CYS A 941 -43.32 -40.03 -17.21
N LEU A 942 -42.59 -39.27 -18.01
CA LEU A 942 -41.35 -39.69 -18.65
C LEU A 942 -40.16 -39.24 -17.79
N VAL A 943 -39.28 -40.18 -17.43
CA VAL A 943 -38.13 -39.92 -16.55
C VAL A 943 -36.84 -39.93 -17.37
N LEU A 944 -36.14 -38.80 -17.42
CA LEU A 944 -34.84 -38.63 -18.05
C LEU A 944 -33.75 -38.89 -16.99
N LYS A 945 -33.06 -40.04 -17.13
CA LYS A 945 -31.97 -40.45 -16.23
C LYS A 945 -30.64 -40.40 -16.95
N GLY A 946 -29.63 -39.77 -16.36
CA GLY A 946 -28.26 -39.78 -16.88
C GLY A 946 -27.27 -38.85 -16.18
N HIS A 947 -27.72 -37.87 -15.41
CA HIS A 947 -26.83 -37.09 -14.54
C HIS A 947 -26.47 -37.87 -13.27
N LYS A 948 -25.24 -37.66 -12.78
CA LYS A 948 -24.67 -38.35 -11.61
C LYS A 948 -24.91 -37.58 -10.30
N GLU A 949 -25.13 -36.28 -10.41
CA GLU A 949 -25.37 -35.35 -9.30
C GLU A 949 -26.67 -34.53 -9.52
N PRO A 950 -27.11 -33.70 -8.54
CA PRO A 950 -28.31 -32.87 -8.67
C PRO A 950 -28.39 -32.05 -9.97
N VAL A 951 -29.55 -32.09 -10.62
CA VAL A 951 -29.82 -31.30 -11.83
C VAL A 951 -30.35 -29.94 -11.42
N ARG A 952 -29.57 -28.89 -11.65
CA ARG A 952 -29.90 -27.53 -11.19
C ARG A 952 -31.05 -26.92 -11.98
N LYS A 953 -30.95 -26.88 -13.30
CA LYS A 953 -31.93 -26.23 -14.17
C LYS A 953 -31.88 -26.83 -15.59
N PHE A 954 -32.86 -26.48 -16.41
CA PHE A 954 -32.98 -26.91 -17.80
C PHE A 954 -33.64 -25.82 -18.66
N HIS A 955 -33.43 -25.87 -19.98
CA HIS A 955 -34.01 -24.99 -20.99
C HIS A 955 -34.56 -25.79 -22.18
N LEU A 956 -35.69 -25.36 -22.74
CA LEU A 956 -36.24 -25.94 -23.97
C LEU A 956 -35.55 -25.34 -25.20
N VAL A 957 -35.30 -26.16 -26.22
CA VAL A 957 -34.62 -25.77 -27.45
C VAL A 957 -35.49 -26.11 -28.67
N GLY A 958 -35.82 -25.10 -29.47
CA GLY A 958 -36.64 -25.23 -30.67
C GLY A 958 -35.80 -25.52 -31.92
N PHE A 959 -35.24 -26.73 -32.06
CA PHE A 959 -34.46 -27.10 -33.26
C PHE A 959 -35.32 -27.34 -34.51
N SER A 960 -36.59 -27.72 -34.35
CA SER A 960 -37.56 -27.84 -35.43
C SER A 960 -38.99 -27.87 -34.87
N SER A 961 -39.97 -27.49 -35.69
CA SER A 961 -41.40 -27.55 -35.36
C SER A 961 -41.96 -28.97 -35.15
N SER A 962 -41.14 -30.02 -35.29
CA SER A 962 -41.57 -31.42 -35.19
C SER A 962 -41.21 -32.10 -33.86
N SER A 963 -40.19 -31.64 -33.13
CA SER A 963 -39.81 -32.21 -31.82
C SER A 963 -38.91 -31.27 -31.01
N PRO A 964 -39.37 -30.68 -29.88
CA PRO A 964 -38.51 -29.85 -29.03
C PRO A 964 -37.44 -30.70 -28.33
N ALA A 965 -36.23 -30.14 -28.24
CA ALA A 965 -35.14 -30.71 -27.44
C ALA A 965 -35.05 -30.01 -26.08
N LEU A 966 -34.39 -30.64 -25.13
CA LEU A 966 -34.21 -30.13 -23.77
C LEU A 966 -32.73 -30.11 -23.42
N LEU A 967 -32.19 -28.96 -23.03
CA LEU A 967 -30.84 -28.83 -22.48
C LEU A 967 -30.93 -28.82 -20.95
N SER A 968 -30.28 -29.76 -20.26
CA SER A 968 -30.18 -29.80 -18.80
C SER A 968 -28.73 -29.71 -18.35
N TRP A 969 -28.49 -29.10 -17.18
CA TRP A 969 -27.15 -29.01 -16.60
C TRP A 969 -27.16 -29.31 -15.10
N SER A 970 -26.04 -29.83 -14.61
CA SER A 970 -25.94 -30.50 -13.32
C SER A 970 -24.67 -30.12 -12.55
N PHE A 971 -24.67 -30.41 -11.25
CA PHE A 971 -23.51 -30.28 -10.38
C PHE A 971 -22.37 -31.26 -10.71
N ASP A 972 -22.63 -32.29 -11.51
CA ASP A 972 -21.61 -33.23 -12.00
C ASP A 972 -20.66 -32.63 -13.05
N GLY A 973 -20.78 -31.34 -13.37
CA GLY A 973 -19.96 -30.65 -14.36
C GLY A 973 -20.41 -30.86 -15.82
N THR A 974 -21.53 -31.57 -16.05
CA THR A 974 -22.01 -31.92 -17.38
C THR A 974 -23.28 -31.17 -17.79
N ALA A 975 -23.41 -30.91 -19.10
CA ALA A 975 -24.64 -30.51 -19.75
C ALA A 975 -25.10 -31.60 -20.73
N LYS A 976 -26.39 -31.90 -20.77
CA LYS A 976 -26.95 -32.97 -21.60
C LYS A 976 -28.14 -32.46 -22.41
N VAL A 977 -28.23 -32.91 -23.66
CA VAL A 977 -29.34 -32.59 -24.57
C VAL A 977 -30.22 -33.82 -24.72
N TRP A 978 -31.53 -33.66 -24.58
CA TRP A 978 -32.52 -34.73 -24.63
C TRP A 978 -33.58 -34.46 -25.69
N GLU A 979 -34.08 -35.51 -26.29
CA GLU A 979 -35.29 -35.45 -27.11
C GLU A 979 -36.53 -35.56 -26.21
N LEU A 980 -37.43 -34.56 -26.23
CA LEU A 980 -38.54 -34.49 -25.28
C LEU A 980 -39.58 -35.61 -25.48
N SER A 981 -39.81 -36.04 -26.73
CA SER A 981 -40.83 -37.02 -27.09
C SER A 981 -40.45 -38.46 -26.71
N SER A 982 -39.17 -38.81 -26.87
CA SER A 982 -38.66 -40.17 -26.64
C SER A 982 -37.90 -40.32 -25.32
N GLY A 983 -37.44 -39.21 -24.75
CA GLY A 983 -36.55 -39.18 -23.60
C GLY A 983 -35.12 -39.67 -23.89
N LYS A 984 -34.75 -39.85 -25.16
CA LYS A 984 -33.40 -40.26 -25.54
C LYS A 984 -32.40 -39.13 -25.33
N LYS A 985 -31.23 -39.48 -24.78
CA LYS A 985 -30.08 -38.57 -24.68
C LYS A 985 -29.46 -38.39 -26.07
N LEU A 986 -29.50 -37.17 -26.60
CA LEU A 986 -28.93 -36.79 -27.89
C LEU A 986 -27.44 -36.44 -27.77
N GLN A 987 -27.07 -35.70 -26.73
CA GLN A 987 -25.67 -35.30 -26.47
C GLN A 987 -25.32 -35.41 -24.97
N ASP A 988 -24.04 -35.66 -24.70
CA ASP A 988 -23.46 -35.73 -23.36
C ASP A 988 -22.15 -34.92 -23.33
N LEU A 989 -22.19 -33.74 -22.71
CA LEU A 989 -21.11 -32.76 -22.78
C LEU A 989 -20.47 -32.59 -21.40
N GLU A 990 -19.20 -32.97 -21.30
CA GLU A 990 -18.37 -32.70 -20.12
C GLU A 990 -17.85 -31.26 -20.19
N CYS A 991 -18.62 -30.34 -19.62
CA CYS A 991 -18.37 -28.91 -19.79
C CYS A 991 -17.29 -28.38 -18.85
N HIS A 992 -17.31 -28.79 -17.57
CA HIS A 992 -16.50 -28.21 -16.51
C HIS A 992 -15.99 -29.25 -15.51
N HIS A 993 -14.89 -28.92 -14.80
CA HIS A 993 -14.36 -29.76 -13.71
C HIS A 993 -15.12 -29.56 -12.40
N GLY A 994 -15.85 -28.45 -12.27
CA GLY A 994 -16.73 -28.14 -11.15
C GLY A 994 -18.20 -28.05 -11.60
N ALA A 995 -19.08 -27.82 -10.63
CA ALA A 995 -20.53 -27.75 -10.84
C ALA A 995 -20.96 -26.69 -11.86
N VAL A 996 -21.83 -27.06 -12.81
CA VAL A 996 -22.45 -26.11 -13.75
C VAL A 996 -23.60 -25.40 -13.03
N LEU A 997 -23.47 -24.09 -12.85
CA LEU A 997 -24.40 -23.27 -12.05
C LEU A 997 -25.50 -22.65 -12.92
N SER A 998 -25.17 -22.24 -14.16
CA SER A 998 -26.11 -21.68 -15.11
C SER A 998 -25.70 -22.01 -16.55
N ALA A 999 -26.68 -22.03 -17.45
CA ALA A 999 -26.47 -22.11 -18.89
C ALA A 999 -27.54 -21.30 -19.61
N ASP A 1000 -27.16 -20.66 -20.71
CA ASP A 1000 -28.06 -19.87 -21.54
C ASP A 1000 -27.82 -20.15 -23.02
N ILE A 1001 -28.85 -19.93 -23.86
CA ILE A 1001 -28.84 -20.28 -25.28
C ILE A 1001 -28.99 -19.01 -26.11
N SER A 1002 -28.21 -18.89 -27.18
CA SER A 1002 -28.33 -17.76 -28.11
C SER A 1002 -29.69 -17.73 -28.80
N LEU A 1003 -30.14 -16.54 -29.20
CA LEU A 1003 -31.49 -16.37 -29.77
C LEU A 1003 -31.68 -17.12 -31.12
N ASP A 1004 -30.58 -17.41 -31.81
CA ASP A 1004 -30.56 -18.19 -33.05
C ASP A 1004 -30.50 -19.72 -32.81
N GLY A 1005 -30.35 -20.15 -31.56
CA GLY A 1005 -30.24 -21.56 -31.15
C GLY A 1005 -28.95 -22.25 -31.58
N GLN A 1006 -27.95 -21.54 -32.11
CA GLN A 1006 -26.71 -22.14 -32.62
C GLN A 1006 -25.63 -22.32 -31.56
N VAL A 1007 -25.62 -21.46 -30.53
CA VAL A 1007 -24.58 -21.40 -29.50
C VAL A 1007 -25.24 -21.49 -28.13
N PHE A 1008 -24.57 -22.13 -27.18
CA PHE A 1008 -24.94 -22.06 -25.77
C PHE A 1008 -23.74 -21.75 -24.91
N SER A 1009 -24.01 -21.14 -23.77
CA SER A 1009 -23.01 -20.77 -22.78
C SER A 1009 -23.21 -21.56 -21.50
N THR A 1010 -22.13 -21.89 -20.80
CA THR A 1010 -22.15 -22.57 -19.50
C THR A 1010 -21.29 -21.83 -18.50
N ALA A 1011 -21.80 -21.67 -17.28
CA ALA A 1011 -21.13 -21.03 -16.14
C ALA A 1011 -20.92 -22.04 -15.01
N SER A 1012 -19.78 -21.94 -14.33
CA SER A 1012 -19.37 -22.95 -13.36
C SER A 1012 -18.76 -22.39 -12.08
N ALA A 1013 -18.80 -23.22 -11.04
CA ALA A 1013 -18.07 -23.03 -9.78
C ALA A 1013 -16.55 -23.08 -9.97
N ASP A 1014 -16.06 -23.60 -11.10
CA ASP A 1014 -14.64 -23.53 -11.50
C ASP A 1014 -14.17 -22.12 -11.92
N LYS A 1015 -15.05 -21.12 -11.77
CA LYS A 1015 -14.80 -19.70 -12.07
C LYS A 1015 -14.63 -19.41 -13.57
N THR A 1016 -15.07 -20.31 -14.46
CA THR A 1016 -15.06 -20.11 -15.91
C THR A 1016 -16.47 -20.01 -16.49
N ALA A 1017 -16.58 -19.26 -17.58
CA ALA A 1017 -17.69 -19.34 -18.52
C ALA A 1017 -17.18 -19.89 -19.87
N LYS A 1018 -17.94 -20.76 -20.52
CA LYS A 1018 -17.56 -21.40 -21.79
C LYS A 1018 -18.68 -21.27 -22.82
N LEU A 1019 -18.28 -21.16 -24.08
CA LEU A 1019 -19.17 -21.09 -25.24
C LEU A 1019 -19.04 -22.36 -26.08
N TRP A 1020 -20.17 -22.91 -26.47
CA TRP A 1020 -20.29 -24.21 -27.12
C TRP A 1020 -21.20 -24.12 -28.34
N ASN A 1021 -20.91 -24.94 -29.34
CA ASN A 1021 -21.79 -25.09 -30.48
C ASN A 1021 -22.87 -26.14 -30.17
N MET A 1022 -24.13 -25.76 -30.36
CA MET A 1022 -25.31 -26.57 -30.04
C MET A 1022 -25.46 -27.81 -30.95
N LEU A 1023 -25.04 -27.75 -32.21
CA LEU A 1023 -25.26 -28.82 -33.19
C LEU A 1023 -24.31 -30.00 -33.02
N ASN A 1024 -23.04 -29.71 -32.74
CA ASN A 1024 -21.98 -30.73 -32.67
C ASN A 1024 -21.42 -30.92 -31.24
N GLY A 1025 -21.80 -30.08 -30.27
CA GLY A 1025 -21.30 -30.14 -28.90
C GLY A 1025 -19.84 -29.72 -28.74
N SER A 1026 -19.22 -29.09 -29.75
CA SER A 1026 -17.81 -28.70 -29.68
C SER A 1026 -17.62 -27.41 -28.87
N LEU A 1027 -16.59 -27.37 -28.03
CA LEU A 1027 -16.16 -26.14 -27.37
C LEU A 1027 -15.70 -25.12 -28.41
N LEU A 1028 -16.35 -23.96 -28.44
CA LEU A 1028 -15.96 -22.85 -29.31
C LEU A 1028 -14.88 -22.00 -28.65
N LYS A 1029 -15.16 -21.52 -27.43
CA LYS A 1029 -14.30 -20.60 -26.69
C LYS A 1029 -14.44 -20.79 -25.18
N ILE A 1030 -13.38 -20.46 -24.47
CA ILE A 1030 -13.40 -20.29 -23.02
C ILE A 1030 -13.36 -18.79 -22.78
N CYS A 1031 -14.38 -18.25 -22.12
CA CYS A 1031 -14.40 -16.88 -21.62
C CYS A 1031 -13.52 -16.84 -20.37
N SER A 1032 -12.21 -16.87 -20.60
CA SER A 1032 -11.15 -16.72 -19.62
C SER A 1032 -10.15 -15.74 -20.18
N ARG A 1033 -9.47 -14.99 -19.31
CA ARG A 1033 -8.53 -13.98 -19.77
C ARG A 1033 -7.30 -14.63 -20.39
N GLU A 1034 -6.88 -14.19 -21.58
CA GLU A 1034 -5.52 -14.40 -22.07
C GLU A 1034 -4.56 -13.51 -21.27
N SER A 1035 -4.23 -13.92 -20.04
CA SER A 1035 -3.03 -13.45 -19.36
C SER A 1035 -2.22 -14.68 -18.96
N LYS A 1036 -0.96 -14.75 -19.40
CA LYS A 1036 -0.02 -15.84 -19.05
C LYS A 1036 0.30 -15.95 -17.55
N ASP A 1037 -0.28 -15.10 -16.70
CA ASP A 1037 -0.15 -15.17 -15.25
C ASP A 1037 -1.20 -16.12 -14.67
N SER A 1038 -0.74 -17.28 -14.19
CA SER A 1038 -1.51 -18.49 -13.94
C SER A 1038 -2.23 -18.55 -12.58
N MET A 1039 -2.62 -17.42 -11.99
CA MET A 1039 -3.45 -17.43 -10.76
C MET A 1039 -4.70 -16.53 -10.77
N ASP A 1040 -4.75 -15.47 -11.59
CA ASP A 1040 -5.88 -14.51 -11.62
C ASP A 1040 -6.67 -14.51 -12.96
N SER A 1041 -6.55 -15.56 -13.77
CA SER A 1041 -7.19 -15.65 -15.10
C SER A 1041 -8.70 -15.96 -15.07
N PHE A 1042 -9.26 -16.21 -13.88
CA PHE A 1042 -10.63 -16.66 -13.66
C PHE A 1042 -11.54 -15.58 -13.08
N HIS A 1043 -12.85 -15.82 -13.04
CA HIS A 1043 -13.74 -14.95 -12.27
C HIS A 1043 -13.30 -14.89 -10.79
N GLY A 1044 -13.39 -13.72 -10.13
CA GLY A 1044 -13.01 -13.51 -8.72
C GLY A 1044 -13.85 -14.33 -7.72
N GLY A 1045 -14.78 -15.13 -8.22
CA GLY A 1045 -15.65 -16.06 -7.50
C GLY A 1045 -16.37 -16.96 -8.50
N TRP A 1046 -17.33 -17.75 -8.01
CA TRP A 1046 -18.18 -18.60 -8.86
C TRP A 1046 -18.96 -17.77 -9.88
N VAL A 1047 -19.17 -18.32 -11.08
CA VAL A 1047 -20.04 -17.70 -12.08
C VAL A 1047 -21.46 -18.23 -11.86
N THR A 1048 -22.36 -17.38 -11.37
CA THR A 1048 -23.69 -17.77 -10.90
C THR A 1048 -24.75 -17.72 -12.00
N ASP A 1049 -24.67 -16.77 -12.93
CA ASP A 1049 -25.65 -16.63 -14.02
C ASP A 1049 -25.05 -16.09 -15.33
N LEU A 1050 -25.69 -16.41 -16.45
CA LEU A 1050 -25.31 -16.02 -17.82
C LEU A 1050 -26.52 -15.59 -18.64
N HIS A 1051 -26.37 -14.55 -19.48
CA HIS A 1051 -27.40 -14.11 -20.43
C HIS A 1051 -26.79 -13.61 -21.75
N PHE A 1052 -27.30 -14.09 -22.88
CA PHE A 1052 -26.95 -13.58 -24.20
C PHE A 1052 -27.67 -12.27 -24.53
N SER A 1053 -27.03 -11.43 -25.33
CA SER A 1053 -27.67 -10.30 -25.97
C SER A 1053 -28.60 -10.74 -27.10
N PRO A 1054 -29.67 -9.99 -27.40
CA PRO A 1054 -30.59 -10.31 -28.50
C PRO A 1054 -29.92 -10.36 -29.88
N ASP A 1055 -28.78 -9.68 -30.05
CA ASP A 1055 -27.98 -9.70 -31.27
C ASP A 1055 -26.89 -10.81 -31.29
N ASN A 1056 -26.83 -11.65 -30.25
CA ASN A 1056 -25.87 -12.75 -30.04
C ASN A 1056 -24.39 -12.32 -30.05
N LYS A 1057 -24.08 -11.02 -29.94
CA LYS A 1057 -22.69 -10.52 -29.95
C LYS A 1057 -22.06 -10.42 -28.57
N VAL A 1058 -22.88 -10.22 -27.55
CA VAL A 1058 -22.44 -9.95 -26.17
C VAL A 1058 -23.00 -11.02 -25.24
N LEU A 1059 -22.17 -11.50 -24.33
CA LEU A 1059 -22.57 -12.40 -23.25
C LEU A 1059 -22.35 -11.71 -21.91
N VAL A 1060 -23.38 -11.67 -21.07
CA VAL A 1060 -23.30 -11.15 -19.70
C VAL A 1060 -23.13 -12.30 -18.75
N SER A 1061 -22.21 -12.14 -17.82
CA SER A 1061 -21.91 -13.11 -16.77
C SER A 1061 -21.93 -12.43 -15.41
N THR A 1062 -22.39 -13.17 -14.41
CA THR A 1062 -22.41 -12.71 -13.01
C THR A 1062 -21.70 -13.68 -12.11
N GLY A 1063 -21.09 -13.14 -11.06
CA GLY A 1063 -20.41 -13.89 -10.00
C GLY A 1063 -20.11 -12.93 -8.86
N GLY A 1064 -18.82 -12.74 -8.57
CA GLY A 1064 -18.39 -11.65 -7.66
C GLY A 1064 -18.45 -10.25 -8.26
N TYR A 1065 -18.68 -10.15 -9.56
CA TYR A 1065 -18.88 -8.93 -10.32
C TYR A 1065 -19.66 -9.26 -11.58
N ILE A 1066 -20.10 -8.23 -12.31
CA ILE A 1066 -20.76 -8.40 -13.60
C ILE A 1066 -19.73 -8.18 -14.71
N LYS A 1067 -19.64 -9.11 -15.67
CA LYS A 1067 -18.73 -9.02 -16.82
C LYS A 1067 -19.47 -9.22 -18.12
N TRP A 1068 -19.14 -8.38 -19.10
CA TRP A 1068 -19.60 -8.48 -20.48
C TRP A 1068 -18.47 -9.07 -21.33
N TRP A 1069 -18.82 -10.01 -22.20
CA TRP A 1069 -17.90 -10.72 -23.07
C TRP A 1069 -18.29 -10.52 -24.52
N SER A 1070 -17.29 -10.43 -25.41
CA SER A 1070 -17.51 -10.58 -26.84
C SER A 1070 -17.68 -12.06 -27.18
N VAL A 1071 -18.79 -12.44 -27.80
CA VAL A 1071 -19.04 -13.83 -28.22
C VAL A 1071 -18.08 -14.26 -29.35
N GLU A 1072 -17.72 -13.33 -30.25
CA GLU A 1072 -16.78 -13.61 -31.35
C GLU A 1072 -15.35 -13.83 -30.87
N ARG A 1073 -14.85 -12.98 -29.96
CA ARG A 1073 -13.45 -12.98 -29.52
C ARG A 1073 -13.21 -13.79 -28.24
N GLY A 1074 -14.21 -13.92 -27.38
CA GLY A 1074 -14.06 -14.47 -26.02
C GLY A 1074 -13.40 -13.50 -25.03
N GLU A 1075 -13.18 -12.25 -25.42
CA GLU A 1075 -12.54 -11.22 -24.60
C GLU A 1075 -13.57 -10.47 -23.73
N ALA A 1076 -13.14 -10.01 -22.55
CA ALA A 1076 -13.97 -9.18 -21.69
C ALA A 1076 -14.05 -7.74 -22.26
N LEU A 1077 -15.27 -7.25 -22.47
CA LEU A 1077 -15.56 -5.90 -22.97
C LEU A 1077 -15.60 -4.88 -21.85
N GLN A 1078 -16.25 -5.20 -20.74
CA GLN A 1078 -16.37 -4.33 -19.57
C GLN A 1078 -16.58 -5.15 -18.30
N THR A 1079 -16.16 -4.60 -17.15
CA THR A 1079 -16.42 -5.16 -15.82
C THR A 1079 -17.09 -4.13 -14.94
N PHE A 1080 -18.19 -4.51 -14.29
CA PHE A 1080 -18.88 -3.70 -13.29
C PHE A 1080 -18.70 -4.34 -11.92
N TYR A 1081 -18.08 -3.59 -11.01
CA TYR A 1081 -17.83 -4.01 -9.64
C TYR A 1081 -19.01 -3.65 -8.76
N THR A 1082 -19.58 -4.65 -8.09
CA THR A 1082 -20.62 -4.46 -7.07
C THR A 1082 -19.98 -4.27 -5.70
N THR A 1083 -20.70 -3.66 -4.77
CA THR A 1083 -20.21 -3.47 -3.40
C THR A 1083 -20.16 -4.79 -2.63
N GLY A 1084 -21.13 -5.69 -2.87
CA GLY A 1084 -21.11 -7.06 -2.37
C GLY A 1084 -20.36 -8.03 -3.29
N ALA A 1085 -19.91 -9.14 -2.71
CA ALA A 1085 -19.05 -10.13 -3.35
C ALA A 1085 -19.81 -11.33 -3.98
N ASN A 1086 -21.11 -11.50 -3.71
CA ASN A 1086 -21.89 -12.61 -4.27
C ASN A 1086 -23.21 -12.08 -4.83
N LEU A 1087 -23.34 -12.06 -6.15
CA LEU A 1087 -24.56 -11.69 -6.84
C LEU A 1087 -25.49 -12.90 -6.99
N LYS A 1088 -26.78 -12.69 -6.76
CA LYS A 1088 -27.78 -13.76 -6.89
C LYS A 1088 -28.03 -14.13 -8.35
N ARG A 1089 -28.92 -13.39 -9.00
CA ARG A 1089 -29.34 -13.57 -10.39
C ARG A 1089 -29.40 -12.21 -11.05
N ILE A 1090 -29.08 -12.15 -12.33
CA ILE A 1090 -29.26 -10.94 -13.12
C ILE A 1090 -30.51 -11.09 -13.97
N HIS A 1091 -31.33 -10.06 -13.97
CA HIS A 1091 -32.49 -9.95 -14.84
C HIS A 1091 -32.17 -8.91 -15.90
N VAL A 1092 -32.29 -9.30 -17.16
CA VAL A 1092 -32.01 -8.44 -18.31
C VAL A 1092 -33.31 -8.06 -18.98
N SER A 1093 -33.44 -6.79 -19.38
CA SER A 1093 -34.59 -6.34 -20.16
C SER A 1093 -34.57 -6.88 -21.59
N PRO A 1094 -35.73 -7.03 -22.25
CA PRO A 1094 -35.79 -7.56 -23.62
C PRO A 1094 -35.01 -6.72 -24.66
N ASP A 1095 -34.87 -5.41 -24.42
CA ASP A 1095 -34.08 -4.51 -25.26
C ASP A 1095 -32.57 -4.54 -24.94
N PHE A 1096 -32.16 -5.32 -23.94
CA PHE A 1096 -30.78 -5.46 -23.46
C PHE A 1096 -30.12 -4.15 -23.01
N LYS A 1097 -30.93 -3.16 -22.61
CA LYS A 1097 -30.44 -1.86 -22.14
C LYS A 1097 -30.51 -1.69 -20.63
N SER A 1098 -31.33 -2.49 -19.93
CA SER A 1098 -31.55 -2.39 -18.49
C SER A 1098 -31.28 -3.72 -17.81
N PHE A 1099 -30.60 -3.68 -16.67
CA PHE A 1099 -30.20 -4.85 -15.91
C PHE A 1099 -30.56 -4.65 -14.44
N VAL A 1100 -31.11 -5.68 -13.80
CA VAL A 1100 -31.49 -5.66 -12.40
C VAL A 1100 -30.85 -6.82 -11.66
N THR A 1101 -30.15 -6.54 -10.56
CA THR A 1101 -29.57 -7.58 -9.71
C THR A 1101 -29.50 -7.14 -8.25
N ILE A 1102 -29.22 -8.09 -7.36
CA ILE A 1102 -29.12 -7.89 -5.91
C ILE A 1102 -27.88 -8.62 -5.41
N ASP A 1103 -27.08 -7.96 -4.58
CA ASP A 1103 -25.94 -8.57 -3.90
C ASP A 1103 -26.32 -9.29 -2.59
N ASN A 1104 -25.33 -9.93 -1.97
CA ASN A 1104 -25.48 -10.59 -0.68
C ASN A 1104 -25.71 -9.62 0.51
N ILE A 1105 -25.46 -8.32 0.32
CA ILE A 1105 -25.70 -7.26 1.32
C ILE A 1105 -27.17 -6.78 1.24
N GLY A 1106 -27.89 -7.12 0.17
CA GLY A 1106 -29.28 -6.73 -0.06
C GLY A 1106 -29.41 -5.40 -0.83
N ILE A 1107 -28.34 -4.93 -1.46
CA ILE A 1107 -28.34 -3.74 -2.29
C ILE A 1107 -28.94 -4.09 -3.65
N LEU A 1108 -30.00 -3.38 -4.02
CA LEU A 1108 -30.61 -3.46 -5.34
C LEU A 1108 -29.85 -2.60 -6.34
N TYR A 1109 -29.40 -3.20 -7.44
CA TYR A 1109 -28.77 -2.51 -8.56
C TYR A 1109 -29.74 -2.47 -9.74
N ILE A 1110 -30.08 -1.27 -10.19
CA ILE A 1110 -30.77 -1.02 -11.46
C ILE A 1110 -29.77 -0.31 -12.36
N LEU A 1111 -29.22 -1.06 -13.31
CA LEU A 1111 -28.19 -0.60 -14.23
C LEU A 1111 -28.81 -0.32 -15.60
N LYS A 1112 -28.44 0.80 -16.22
CA LYS A 1112 -28.89 1.17 -17.55
C LYS A 1112 -27.69 1.47 -18.45
N GLN A 1113 -27.74 1.01 -19.70
CA GLN A 1113 -26.70 1.30 -20.68
C GLN A 1113 -26.65 2.81 -20.99
N VAL A 1114 -25.45 3.39 -20.94
CA VAL A 1114 -25.21 4.78 -21.32
C VAL A 1114 -25.24 4.88 -22.84
N GLU A 1115 -26.18 5.65 -23.37
CA GLU A 1115 -26.26 5.92 -24.81
C GLU A 1115 -25.36 7.11 -25.19
N GLY A 1116 -24.74 7.00 -26.36
CA GLY A 1116 -23.97 8.07 -26.96
C GLY A 1116 -24.88 9.25 -27.33
N GLY A 1117 -24.65 10.41 -26.73
CA GLY A 1117 -25.34 11.64 -27.11
C GLY A 1117 -24.66 12.28 -28.32
N GLN A 1118 -25.45 12.82 -29.25
CA GLN A 1118 -24.97 13.96 -30.04
C GLN A 1118 -24.85 15.14 -29.08
N LEU A 1119 -23.66 15.75 -29.03
CA LEU A 1119 -23.40 16.98 -28.30
C LEU A 1119 -24.36 18.11 -28.70
#